data_AF-A0A1H0R7K1-F1
#
_entry.id   AF-A0A1H0R7K1-F1
#
_cell.length_a   1.000
_cell.length_b   1.000
_cell.length_c   1.000
_cell.angle_alpha   90.00
_cell.angle_beta   90.00
_cell.angle_gamma   90.00
#
_symmetry.space_group_name_H-M   'P 1'
#
loop_
_entity.id
_entity.type
_entity.pdbx_description
1 polymer ?
#
loop_
_entity_poly.entity_id
_entity_poly.type
_entity_poly.pdbx_seq_one_letter_code
_entity_poly.pdbx_strand_id
1 'polypeptide(L)'
;MLKDITIKSLASSETVYRRGVDYYNDYRVDDVEALNPAATEWAATVYGSEDYHVHVKLSQKGDNVERYECDCPAAEQYLGACKHVVAVLKAIQEEQESQADITPRFARSQSAKEILRGVMEEMGIETARSMLEKKEAWSANGKQSMAVQRMFEAFREAADEDRARRHGTQAEFGHLVPRLGFDSYYGNNRLWLEFRFGLDKLYVVKNIGNFLQAMERGDDWQLGTKNQVNLGNVRWGDEISAKIYALIQKYSRLEQGMFAAGSANRYYYMGTHSYLFDQKQFNLTDESLREFLAIMGDTSFDMRIENGDWETVTTRQGNPRLVMELRENKGHGQLRIKDGEVLCLSEDGQIVYKEGVIYQTDAKFARGFRPLKRTFDSSTAIDINTADLAAFFGQVLPQMELAAEVEIAPKFQEQYVVQPLAAELYIDYEGDGIAVRPKFAYGDASFNPLVEKEPPLRDGRKLVRDERSEEELLLRLTHYGFQKKRDQLVQKDEERSYDFLVEELPNLPDWVEVFYSDAFANRPVRPMPKVTAGVSVNDTDLLEVTFNAKDLDFNELMEILDSYRQKRKYHRLKDKTFITLGEQQMQAIADFVDNTGIGKAKADGMKVELPISQAMYLDELARADESLRLERSREFRAIVRDIRHPEDNTAEVPESLKGILRDYQVTGYSWLSSLADYHLGGILADDMGLGKTLQVITFLLAKQDYQQPPSLVVAPTSLMYNWLDEIERFAPELKACAVAGTKAEREKLLAEADASFDVLITTYNMLKRDIDMYEKRRFRYAFLDEAQHIKNPTTQNARAVKRLKTSGYFALTGTPIENTLTELWSIFDFLMPGYLLSHKKFKDRYETPIVREQDERSLKDLKRHVMPFILRRMKKDVLTELPDKVERKMVSSMTPKQEKVYQGWFLKSQKEFAQQLASGEDSRIKILAILTRLRQIACDPAMFLEGYTGGSGKLDQLEEVVGEAVEGGHRILIFSQFTTMLAHIGERLKQLGISYYYLDGSTPSLERIRLVKAFNEGMTPVFLISLKAGGTGLNLTGADMVIHFDPWWNPAVEDQATDRAYRLGQKNNVQVIRLLAKGTVEEKIYELQQKKKSLIDQMIQPGENFLSRLTDEEIRELFQK
;
A
#
# COMPACT_ATOMS: atom_id res chain seq x y z
N MET A 1 -19.42 -22.76 -4.46
CA MET A 1 -18.71 -21.89 -5.41
C MET A 1 -17.87 -20.91 -4.64
N LEU A 2 -16.59 -20.83 -4.99
CA LEU A 2 -15.64 -19.91 -4.38
C LEU A 2 -16.04 -18.45 -4.66
N LYS A 3 -16.10 -17.62 -3.61
CA LYS A 3 -16.34 -16.18 -3.74
C LYS A 3 -15.01 -15.42 -3.76
N ASP A 4 -14.97 -14.30 -4.47
CA ASP A 4 -13.79 -13.42 -4.52
C ASP A 4 -13.33 -12.94 -3.14
N ILE A 5 -14.27 -12.69 -2.22
CA ILE A 5 -13.95 -12.29 -0.85
C ILE A 5 -13.17 -13.38 -0.08
N THR A 6 -13.41 -14.66 -0.41
CA THR A 6 -12.72 -15.81 0.18
C THR A 6 -11.31 -15.96 -0.41
N ILE A 7 -11.15 -15.79 -1.73
CA ILE A 7 -9.84 -15.83 -2.38
C ILE A 7 -8.96 -14.67 -1.87
N LYS A 8 -9.57 -13.48 -1.74
CA LYS A 8 -8.92 -12.26 -1.28
C LYS A 8 -8.47 -12.32 0.17
N SER A 9 -9.24 -12.94 1.06
CA SER A 9 -8.87 -13.10 2.48
C SER A 9 -7.76 -14.13 2.70
N LEU A 10 -7.54 -15.04 1.75
CA LEU A 10 -6.48 -16.04 1.81
C LEU A 10 -5.14 -15.50 1.32
N ALA A 11 -5.12 -14.47 0.48
CA ALA A 11 -3.89 -13.88 -0.03
C ALA A 11 -3.07 -13.21 1.10
N SER A 12 -1.75 -13.33 1.04
CA SER A 12 -0.84 -12.75 2.05
C SER A 12 -0.84 -11.21 2.10
N SER A 13 -1.30 -10.55 1.02
CA SER A 13 -1.56 -9.10 0.97
C SER A 13 -2.44 -8.74 -0.23
N GLU A 14 -3.04 -7.53 -0.22
CA GLU A 14 -3.79 -6.97 -1.37
C GLU A 14 -2.96 -6.98 -2.66
N THR A 15 -1.66 -6.71 -2.55
CA THR A 15 -0.72 -6.67 -3.66
C THR A 15 -0.47 -8.06 -4.26
N VAL A 16 -0.46 -9.11 -3.44
CA VAL A 16 -0.34 -10.50 -3.89
C VAL A 16 -1.63 -10.99 -4.53
N TYR A 17 -2.79 -10.58 -4.00
CA TYR A 17 -4.09 -10.86 -4.61
C TYR A 17 -4.19 -10.25 -6.02
N ARG A 18 -3.88 -8.96 -6.18
CA ARG A 18 -3.90 -8.29 -7.50
C ARG A 18 -2.97 -8.98 -8.49
N ARG A 19 -1.72 -9.26 -8.08
CA ARG A 19 -0.76 -10.01 -8.92
C ARG A 19 -1.26 -11.39 -9.32
N GLY A 20 -1.97 -12.11 -8.44
CA GLY A 20 -2.55 -13.41 -8.78
C GLY A 20 -3.71 -13.31 -9.77
N VAL A 21 -4.55 -12.28 -9.63
CA VAL A 21 -5.60 -11.97 -10.61
C VAL A 21 -5.00 -11.59 -11.96
N ASP A 22 -3.90 -10.82 -11.98
CA ASP A 22 -3.18 -10.48 -13.21
C ASP A 22 -2.62 -11.73 -13.90
N TYR A 23 -2.03 -12.68 -13.15
CA TYR A 23 -1.53 -13.94 -13.70
C TYR A 23 -2.63 -14.80 -14.33
N TYR A 24 -3.83 -14.80 -13.74
CA TYR A 24 -4.99 -15.47 -14.30
C TYR A 24 -5.50 -14.75 -15.56
N ASN A 25 -5.66 -13.43 -15.53
CA ASN A 25 -6.10 -12.64 -16.70
C ASN A 25 -5.11 -12.68 -17.88
N ASP A 26 -3.82 -12.86 -17.59
CA ASP A 26 -2.76 -13.05 -18.58
C ASP A 26 -2.71 -14.48 -19.17
N TYR A 27 -3.68 -15.35 -18.85
CA TYR A 27 -3.75 -16.75 -19.29
C TYR A 27 -2.51 -17.59 -18.92
N ARG A 28 -1.93 -17.34 -17.75
CA ARG A 28 -0.73 -18.06 -17.29
C ARG A 28 -1.03 -19.30 -16.46
N VAL A 29 -2.30 -19.67 -16.32
CA VAL A 29 -2.73 -20.87 -15.60
C VAL A 29 -3.13 -21.90 -16.64
N ASP A 30 -2.54 -23.09 -16.55
CA ASP A 30 -2.70 -24.18 -17.51
C ASP A 30 -2.92 -25.52 -16.76
N ASP A 31 -3.47 -26.51 -17.46
CA ASP A 31 -3.78 -27.85 -16.90
C ASP A 31 -4.61 -27.83 -15.60
N VAL A 32 -5.64 -26.99 -15.53
CA VAL A 32 -6.56 -26.94 -14.38
C VAL A 32 -7.47 -28.16 -14.37
N GLU A 33 -7.14 -29.16 -13.54
CA GLU A 33 -7.85 -30.43 -13.49
C GLU A 33 -8.41 -30.75 -12.10
N ALA A 34 -9.66 -31.22 -12.05
CA ALA A 34 -10.24 -31.78 -10.84
C ALA A 34 -9.75 -33.21 -10.61
N LEU A 35 -9.01 -33.43 -9.54
CA LEU A 35 -8.36 -34.71 -9.21
C LEU A 35 -9.33 -35.75 -8.60
N ASN A 36 -10.56 -35.33 -8.30
CA ASN A 36 -11.59 -36.23 -7.80
C ASN A 36 -12.98 -35.96 -8.41
N PRO A 37 -13.88 -36.96 -8.45
CA PRO A 37 -15.21 -36.81 -9.06
C PRO A 37 -16.12 -35.79 -8.35
N ALA A 38 -15.78 -35.39 -7.12
CA ALA A 38 -16.50 -34.39 -6.34
C ALA A 38 -16.02 -32.95 -6.61
N ALA A 39 -14.98 -32.76 -7.45
CA ALA A 39 -14.37 -31.47 -7.76
C ALA A 39 -13.98 -30.65 -6.51
N THR A 40 -13.50 -31.35 -5.48
CA THR A 40 -13.03 -30.74 -4.23
C THR A 40 -11.50 -30.71 -4.15
N GLU A 41 -10.79 -31.35 -5.06
CA GLU A 41 -9.33 -31.30 -5.16
C GLU A 41 -8.95 -30.96 -6.61
N TRP A 42 -8.07 -29.98 -6.76
CA TRP A 42 -7.68 -29.39 -8.03
C TRP A 42 -6.17 -29.28 -8.10
N ALA A 43 -5.61 -29.51 -9.28
CA ALA A 43 -4.22 -29.19 -9.60
C ALA A 43 -4.16 -28.31 -10.85
N ALA A 44 -3.15 -27.45 -10.93
CA ALA A 44 -2.87 -26.63 -12.08
C ALA A 44 -1.40 -26.22 -12.12
N THR A 45 -0.89 -25.93 -13.30
CA THR A 45 0.45 -25.38 -13.53
C THR A 45 0.34 -23.89 -13.84
N VAL A 46 1.19 -23.06 -13.22
CA VAL A 46 1.19 -21.60 -13.41
C VAL A 46 2.54 -21.15 -13.95
N TYR A 47 2.53 -20.56 -15.15
CA TYR A 47 3.73 -20.09 -15.85
C TYR A 47 4.24 -18.76 -15.27
N GLY A 48 5.47 -18.77 -14.74
CA GLY A 48 6.13 -17.62 -14.14
C GLY A 48 7.58 -17.47 -14.62
N SER A 49 8.50 -17.25 -13.67
CA SER A 49 9.95 -17.36 -13.91
C SER A 49 10.40 -18.80 -14.13
N GLU A 50 9.65 -19.75 -13.58
CA GLU A 50 9.68 -21.19 -13.80
C GLU A 50 8.21 -21.68 -13.78
N ASP A 51 7.97 -22.96 -14.01
CA ASP A 51 6.62 -23.55 -13.99
C ASP A 51 6.28 -23.99 -12.57
N TYR A 52 5.22 -23.43 -12.00
CA TYR A 52 4.83 -23.66 -10.61
C TYR A 52 3.58 -24.52 -10.51
N HIS A 53 3.66 -25.63 -9.79
CA HIS A 53 2.55 -26.55 -9.57
C HIS A 53 1.78 -26.13 -8.33
N VAL A 54 0.47 -25.94 -8.51
CA VAL A 54 -0.45 -25.51 -7.47
C VAL A 54 -1.49 -26.58 -7.25
N HIS A 55 -1.66 -26.99 -6.00
CA HIS A 55 -2.70 -27.93 -5.59
C HIS A 55 -3.66 -27.25 -4.61
N VAL A 56 -4.95 -27.34 -4.86
CA VAL A 56 -6.00 -26.70 -4.05
C VAL A 56 -7.04 -27.74 -3.63
N LYS A 57 -7.32 -27.79 -2.33
CA LYS A 57 -8.41 -28.56 -1.75
C LYS A 57 -9.50 -27.64 -1.22
N LEU A 58 -10.71 -27.81 -1.73
CA LEU A 58 -11.90 -27.12 -1.32
C LEU A 58 -12.71 -27.94 -0.30
N SER A 59 -13.61 -27.24 0.39
CA SER A 59 -14.60 -27.85 1.26
C SER A 59 -15.47 -28.85 0.50
N GLN A 60 -16.15 -29.75 1.21
CA GLN A 60 -17.14 -30.66 0.59
C GLN A 60 -18.25 -29.94 -0.19
N LYS A 61 -18.47 -28.63 0.06
CA LYS A 61 -19.44 -27.79 -0.66
C LYS A 61 -18.79 -26.95 -1.77
N GLY A 62 -17.47 -27.01 -1.93
CA GLY A 62 -16.72 -26.27 -2.95
C GLY A 62 -16.80 -24.74 -2.80
N ASP A 63 -17.10 -24.23 -1.61
CA ASP A 63 -17.33 -22.80 -1.33
C ASP A 63 -16.24 -22.14 -0.48
N ASN A 64 -15.33 -22.95 0.09
CA ASN A 64 -14.21 -22.49 0.88
C ASN A 64 -12.96 -23.33 0.59
N VAL A 65 -11.78 -22.78 0.84
CA VAL A 65 -10.50 -23.47 0.66
C VAL A 65 -10.08 -24.09 1.98
N GLU A 66 -9.92 -25.42 2.01
CA GLU A 66 -9.44 -26.15 3.19
C GLU A 66 -7.91 -26.19 3.25
N ARG A 67 -7.25 -26.34 2.10
CA ARG A 67 -5.80 -26.38 1.97
C ARG A 67 -5.38 -25.96 0.57
N TYR A 68 -4.24 -25.32 0.46
CA TYR A 68 -3.58 -25.06 -0.82
C TYR A 68 -2.08 -25.24 -0.66
N GLU A 69 -1.42 -25.64 -1.73
CA GLU A 69 0.02 -25.84 -1.81
C GLU A 69 0.51 -25.28 -3.14
N CYS A 70 1.68 -24.67 -3.11
CA CYS A 70 2.38 -24.22 -4.29
C CYS A 70 3.87 -24.40 -4.06
N ASP A 71 4.58 -24.91 -5.05
CA ASP A 71 6.03 -25.15 -5.06
C ASP A 71 6.88 -23.87 -5.24
N CYS A 72 6.25 -22.69 -5.30
CA CYS A 72 6.98 -21.44 -5.44
C CYS A 72 7.67 -21.01 -4.13
N PRO A 73 8.86 -20.38 -4.18
CA PRO A 73 9.60 -19.94 -2.98
C PRO A 73 8.82 -19.01 -2.05
N ALA A 74 7.83 -18.28 -2.58
CA ALA A 74 7.00 -17.37 -1.80
C ALA A 74 5.92 -18.07 -0.95
N ALA A 75 5.58 -19.33 -1.24
CA ALA A 75 4.61 -20.09 -0.45
C ALA A 75 5.18 -20.50 0.93
N GLU A 76 6.50 -20.60 1.06
CA GLU A 76 7.19 -20.94 2.32
C GLU A 76 7.60 -19.69 3.13
N GLN A 77 7.72 -18.53 2.48
CA GLN A 77 8.23 -17.30 3.10
C GLN A 77 7.14 -16.37 3.68
N TYR A 78 5.88 -16.47 3.23
CA TYR A 78 4.80 -15.57 3.64
C TYR A 78 3.61 -16.32 4.26
N LEU A 79 3.02 -15.75 5.32
CA LEU A 79 1.76 -16.22 5.88
C LEU A 79 0.60 -15.82 4.95
N GLY A 80 0.19 -16.73 4.05
CA GLY A 80 -0.97 -16.58 3.17
C GLY A 80 -0.71 -17.07 1.74
N ALA A 81 -1.78 -17.19 0.94
CA ALA A 81 -1.74 -17.68 -0.44
C ALA A 81 -0.85 -16.79 -1.30
N CYS A 82 0.07 -17.41 -2.04
CA CYS A 82 0.91 -16.73 -3.01
C CYS A 82 0.11 -16.36 -4.27
N LYS A 83 0.69 -15.53 -5.14
CA LYS A 83 0.04 -15.08 -6.38
C LYS A 83 -0.36 -16.24 -7.31
N HIS A 84 0.39 -17.35 -7.34
CA HIS A 84 0.07 -18.51 -8.17
C HIS A 84 -1.14 -19.28 -7.62
N VAL A 85 -1.23 -19.45 -6.29
CA VAL A 85 -2.42 -20.02 -5.64
C VAL A 85 -3.66 -19.17 -5.91
N VAL A 86 -3.53 -17.84 -5.84
CA VAL A 86 -4.63 -16.92 -6.15
C VAL A 86 -5.06 -17.05 -7.61
N ALA A 87 -4.12 -17.17 -8.55
CA ALA A 87 -4.43 -17.35 -9.98
C ALA A 87 -5.22 -18.65 -10.23
N VAL A 88 -4.84 -19.75 -9.59
CA VAL A 88 -5.53 -21.05 -9.71
C VAL A 88 -6.88 -21.05 -9.03
N LEU A 89 -7.03 -20.37 -7.89
CA LEU A 89 -8.33 -20.18 -7.24
C LEU A 89 -9.31 -19.39 -8.13
N LYS A 90 -8.83 -18.43 -8.92
CA LYS A 90 -9.64 -17.70 -9.91
C LYS A 90 -10.02 -18.59 -11.10
N ALA A 91 -9.11 -19.44 -11.57
CA ALA A 91 -9.42 -20.42 -12.61
C ALA A 91 -10.45 -21.47 -12.15
N ILE A 92 -10.32 -21.98 -10.92
CA ILE A 92 -11.31 -22.90 -10.33
C ILE A 92 -12.68 -22.23 -10.15
N GLN A 93 -12.70 -20.93 -9.81
CA GLN A 93 -13.94 -20.17 -9.71
C GLN A 93 -14.66 -20.05 -11.06
N GLU A 94 -13.92 -19.75 -12.14
CA GLU A 94 -14.48 -19.73 -13.50
C GLU A 94 -14.99 -21.11 -13.94
N GLU A 95 -14.28 -22.18 -13.60
CA GLU A 95 -14.69 -23.56 -13.91
C GLU A 95 -15.93 -24.00 -13.11
N GLN A 96 -16.11 -23.49 -11.88
CA GLN A 96 -17.35 -23.67 -11.12
C GLN A 96 -18.52 -22.88 -11.71
N GLU A 97 -18.25 -21.74 -12.35
CA GLU A 97 -19.24 -20.93 -13.05
C GLU A 97 -19.63 -21.56 -14.39
N SER A 98 -18.68 -22.16 -15.11
CA SER A 98 -18.91 -22.87 -16.38
C SER A 98 -19.70 -24.18 -16.20
N GLN A 99 -19.45 -24.92 -15.12
CA GLN A 99 -20.17 -26.17 -14.79
C GLN A 99 -21.60 -25.96 -14.28
N ALA A 100 -21.96 -24.74 -13.86
CA ALA A 100 -23.33 -24.39 -13.46
C ALA A 100 -24.29 -24.25 -14.66
N ASP A 101 -23.78 -24.20 -15.89
CA ASP A 101 -24.54 -23.87 -17.11
C ASP A 101 -24.86 -25.07 -18.03
N ILE A 102 -24.60 -26.31 -17.59
CA ILE A 102 -24.84 -27.51 -18.43
C ILE A 102 -25.70 -28.56 -17.71
N THR A 103 -26.96 -28.68 -18.14
CA THR A 103 -27.80 -29.89 -18.05
C THR A 103 -28.44 -30.18 -19.41
N PRO A 104 -28.89 -31.41 -19.72
CA PRO A 104 -28.15 -32.68 -19.73
C PRO A 104 -28.32 -33.41 -21.09
N ARG A 105 -27.42 -34.35 -21.46
CA ARG A 105 -27.72 -35.32 -22.54
C ARG A 105 -27.34 -36.76 -22.18
N PHE A 106 -28.40 -37.55 -22.04
CA PHE A 106 -28.47 -38.99 -21.84
C PHE A 106 -27.94 -39.82 -23.03
N ALA A 107 -27.34 -40.99 -22.74
CA ALA A 107 -27.74 -42.36 -23.16
C ALA A 107 -26.50 -43.27 -23.30
N ARG A 108 -26.32 -44.24 -22.38
CA ARG A 108 -26.57 -45.71 -22.50
C ARG A 108 -25.64 -46.40 -23.52
N SER A 109 -24.96 -47.51 -23.24
CA SER A 109 -25.34 -48.69 -22.45
C SER A 109 -24.15 -49.66 -22.24
N GLN A 110 -24.15 -50.34 -21.08
CA GLN A 110 -23.84 -51.77 -20.80
C GLN A 110 -22.67 -52.49 -21.51
N SER A 111 -21.99 -53.47 -20.92
CA SER A 111 -21.56 -53.83 -19.56
C SER A 111 -20.49 -54.92 -19.79
N ALA A 112 -19.26 -54.73 -19.31
CA ALA A 112 -18.16 -55.71 -19.46
C ALA A 112 -17.56 -56.17 -18.12
N LYS A 113 -18.08 -55.67 -16.99
CA LYS A 113 -17.72 -56.15 -15.64
C LYS A 113 -18.87 -56.80 -14.88
N GLU A 114 -19.90 -57.23 -15.62
CA GLU A 114 -20.70 -58.42 -15.28
C GLU A 114 -20.05 -59.72 -15.81
N ILE A 115 -19.03 -59.64 -16.68
CA ILE A 115 -18.34 -60.83 -17.24
C ILE A 115 -17.15 -61.28 -16.37
N LEU A 116 -16.47 -60.37 -15.66
CA LEU A 116 -15.36 -60.74 -14.76
C LEU A 116 -15.79 -61.12 -13.34
N ARG A 117 -17.07 -60.95 -13.01
CA ARG A 117 -17.69 -61.42 -11.77
C ARG A 117 -18.12 -62.89 -11.85
N GLY A 118 -18.20 -63.48 -13.05
CA GLY A 118 -18.63 -64.87 -13.26
C GLY A 118 -17.51 -65.93 -13.30
N VAL A 119 -16.23 -65.54 -13.41
CA VAL A 119 -15.12 -66.51 -13.59
C VAL A 119 -14.37 -66.81 -12.29
N MET A 120 -14.43 -65.94 -11.27
CA MET A 120 -13.72 -66.19 -10.00
C MET A 120 -14.58 -66.86 -8.90
N GLU A 121 -15.86 -67.11 -9.18
CA GLU A 121 -16.75 -67.92 -8.31
C GLU A 121 -16.82 -69.40 -8.72
N GLU A 122 -16.27 -69.83 -9.87
CA GLU A 122 -16.59 -71.15 -10.40
C GLU A 122 -15.72 -72.32 -9.93
N MET A 123 -14.52 -72.14 -9.37
CA MET A 123 -13.69 -73.31 -9.02
C MET A 123 -12.83 -73.11 -7.76
N GLY A 124 -13.51 -72.90 -6.64
CA GLY A 124 -12.90 -72.73 -5.31
C GLY A 124 -12.00 -73.88 -4.83
N ILE A 125 -11.60 -73.75 -3.56
CA ILE A 125 -10.68 -74.59 -2.75
C ILE A 125 -9.28 -73.93 -2.68
N GLU A 126 -8.66 -73.61 -1.54
CA GLU A 126 -8.91 -73.92 -0.13
C GLU A 126 -8.06 -72.99 0.76
N THR A 127 -8.46 -72.89 2.04
CA THR A 127 -7.65 -72.43 3.20
C THR A 127 -7.36 -70.92 3.28
N ALA A 128 -7.48 -70.23 4.41
CA ALA A 128 -7.46 -70.69 5.78
C ALA A 128 -8.34 -69.78 6.64
N ARG A 129 -9.42 -70.37 7.14
CA ARG A 129 -10.09 -69.95 8.37
C ARG A 129 -9.37 -70.67 9.51
N SER A 130 -8.25 -70.13 9.98
CA SER A 130 -7.72 -70.44 11.32
C SER A 130 -6.83 -69.29 11.80
N MET A 131 -6.96 -68.99 13.09
CA MET A 131 -6.20 -67.97 13.86
C MET A 131 -6.75 -66.53 13.88
N LEU A 132 -8.07 -66.38 13.85
CA LEU A 132 -8.75 -65.37 14.66
C LEU A 132 -9.27 -66.03 15.94
N GLU A 133 -8.37 -66.44 16.83
CA GLU A 133 -8.69 -66.76 18.22
C GLU A 133 -7.54 -66.31 19.13
N LYS A 134 -7.92 -65.65 20.24
CA LYS A 134 -7.11 -65.17 21.38
C LYS A 134 -6.39 -63.81 21.23
N LYS A 135 -7.06 -62.77 21.71
CA LYS A 135 -6.66 -62.22 23.02
C LYS A 135 -7.83 -61.59 23.76
N GLU A 136 -8.24 -62.34 24.78
CA GLU A 136 -9.22 -61.99 25.80
C GLU A 136 -8.76 -60.81 26.65
N ALA A 137 -9.77 -60.19 27.24
CA ALA A 137 -9.68 -59.33 28.40
C ALA A 137 -9.09 -60.08 29.62
N TRP A 138 -8.05 -59.51 30.21
CA TRP A 138 -7.94 -59.22 31.65
C TRP A 138 -7.83 -57.68 31.69
N SER A 139 -8.52 -56.90 32.50
CA SER A 139 -9.43 -57.09 33.62
C SER A 139 -10.14 -55.74 33.80
N ALA A 140 -11.37 -55.77 34.30
CA ALA A 140 -12.10 -54.59 34.71
C ALA A 140 -11.28 -53.69 35.66
N ASN A 141 -11.09 -52.43 35.29
CA ASN A 141 -11.42 -51.29 36.15
C ASN A 141 -11.33 -49.98 35.35
N GLY A 142 -12.25 -49.07 35.67
CA GLY A 142 -12.74 -47.99 34.80
C GLY A 142 -11.68 -47.10 34.15
N LYS A 143 -11.93 -46.73 32.88
CA LYS A 143 -11.12 -45.76 32.14
C LYS A 143 -11.93 -44.50 31.84
N GLN A 144 -11.49 -43.40 32.45
CA GLN A 144 -11.80 -42.04 32.01
C GLN A 144 -11.31 -41.82 30.56
N SER A 145 -11.97 -40.90 29.86
CA SER A 145 -11.64 -40.47 28.50
C SER A 145 -10.16 -40.03 28.34
N MET A 146 -9.53 -40.34 27.20
CA MET A 146 -8.17 -39.90 26.85
C MET A 146 -7.98 -38.38 26.93
N ALA A 147 -9.06 -37.60 26.74
CA ALA A 147 -9.03 -36.15 26.91
C ALA A 147 -8.85 -35.75 28.38
N VAL A 148 -9.38 -36.54 29.31
CA VAL A 148 -9.25 -36.33 30.76
C VAL A 148 -7.86 -36.75 31.24
N GLN A 149 -7.30 -37.85 30.71
CA GLN A 149 -5.91 -38.22 30.99
C GLN A 149 -4.91 -37.17 30.47
N ARG A 150 -5.08 -36.68 29.24
CA ARG A 150 -4.25 -35.59 28.70
C ARG A 150 -4.39 -34.29 29.48
N MET A 151 -5.59 -33.97 29.97
CA MET A 151 -5.80 -32.81 30.84
C MET A 151 -5.14 -33.00 32.21
N PHE A 152 -5.23 -34.18 32.83
CA PHE A 152 -4.56 -34.46 34.10
C PHE A 152 -3.04 -34.55 33.97
N GLU A 153 -2.49 -35.03 32.84
CA GLU A 153 -1.06 -34.98 32.54
C GLU A 153 -0.58 -33.56 32.29
N ALA A 154 -1.26 -32.79 31.43
CA ALA A 154 -0.87 -31.41 31.13
C ALA A 154 -0.94 -30.49 32.36
N PHE A 155 -1.94 -30.68 33.24
CA PHE A 155 -2.03 -29.93 34.50
C PHE A 155 -1.16 -30.52 35.63
N ARG A 156 -0.74 -31.80 35.56
CA ARG A 156 0.32 -32.33 36.44
C ARG A 156 1.68 -31.78 36.06
N GLU A 157 2.01 -31.73 34.77
CA GLU A 157 3.25 -31.10 34.29
C GLU A 157 3.30 -29.62 34.67
N ALA A 158 2.20 -28.88 34.50
CA ALA A 158 2.11 -27.49 34.97
C ALA A 158 2.21 -27.35 36.50
N ALA A 159 1.76 -28.33 37.28
CA ALA A 159 1.87 -28.34 38.75
C ALA A 159 3.23 -28.86 39.25
N ASP A 160 3.91 -29.71 38.50
CA ASP A 160 5.26 -30.22 38.77
C ASP A 160 6.32 -29.19 38.36
N GLU A 161 6.10 -28.39 37.32
CA GLU A 161 6.90 -27.20 37.00
C GLU A 161 6.86 -26.16 38.15
N ASP A 162 5.71 -26.00 38.81
CA ASP A 162 5.55 -25.09 39.95
C ASP A 162 6.12 -25.67 41.27
N ARG A 163 6.30 -27.01 41.35
CA ARG A 163 7.01 -27.70 42.45
C ARG A 163 8.52 -27.75 42.26
N ALA A 164 9.03 -27.93 41.03
CA ALA A 164 10.45 -27.95 40.72
C ALA A 164 11.12 -26.58 40.94
N ARG A 165 10.37 -25.48 40.79
CA ARG A 165 10.85 -24.11 41.13
C ARG A 165 11.06 -23.87 42.63
N ARG A 166 10.66 -24.79 43.52
CA ARG A 166 10.76 -24.63 44.98
C ARG A 166 11.88 -25.43 45.67
N HIS A 167 12.71 -26.18 44.94
CA HIS A 167 13.91 -26.81 45.50
C HIS A 167 15.13 -26.42 44.67
N GLY A 168 16.01 -25.58 45.23
CA GLY A 168 17.29 -25.24 44.61
C GLY A 168 18.20 -26.46 44.57
N THR A 169 18.37 -27.07 43.40
CA THR A 169 19.47 -27.99 43.11
C THR A 169 20.65 -27.20 42.52
N GLN A 170 21.86 -27.47 43.00
CA GLN A 170 23.10 -26.90 42.45
C GLN A 170 23.26 -27.32 40.98
N ALA A 171 23.54 -26.38 40.09
CA ALA A 171 23.83 -26.65 38.69
C ALA A 171 25.18 -27.39 38.55
N GLU A 172 25.21 -28.44 37.73
CA GLU A 172 26.42 -29.19 37.40
C GLU A 172 26.95 -28.75 36.04
N PHE A 173 28.27 -28.53 35.89
CA PHE A 173 28.85 -28.04 34.64
C PHE A 173 29.42 -29.18 33.81
N GLY A 174 28.86 -29.40 32.61
CA GLY A 174 29.27 -30.44 31.67
C GLY A 174 30.09 -29.90 30.51
N HIS A 175 31.01 -30.72 30.00
CA HIS A 175 31.87 -30.41 28.87
C HIS A 175 31.65 -31.42 27.74
N LEU A 176 31.57 -30.94 26.50
CA LEU A 176 31.38 -31.73 25.28
C LEU A 176 32.56 -31.51 24.32
N VAL A 177 33.44 -32.49 24.22
CA VAL A 177 34.70 -32.39 23.47
C VAL A 177 34.61 -33.16 22.14
N PRO A 178 34.86 -32.52 20.98
CA PRO A 178 34.80 -33.12 19.67
C PRO A 178 36.12 -33.78 19.25
N ARG A 179 36.04 -34.71 18.30
CA ARG A 179 37.18 -35.34 17.60
C ARG A 179 36.85 -35.53 16.13
N LEU A 180 37.75 -35.16 15.23
CA LEU A 180 37.52 -35.16 13.78
C LEU A 180 38.16 -36.39 13.09
N GLY A 181 37.37 -37.21 12.41
CA GLY A 181 37.87 -38.28 11.55
C GLY A 181 37.83 -37.90 10.09
N PHE A 182 38.85 -38.30 9.33
CA PHE A 182 38.94 -38.15 7.87
C PHE A 182 39.40 -39.46 7.23
N ASP A 183 38.63 -39.96 6.25
CA ASP A 183 39.00 -41.08 5.39
C ASP A 183 38.90 -40.65 3.92
N SER A 184 39.85 -41.07 3.08
CA SER A 184 39.79 -40.89 1.63
C SER A 184 39.74 -42.25 0.92
N TYR A 185 38.64 -42.56 0.25
CA TYR A 185 38.48 -43.82 -0.51
C TYR A 185 38.09 -43.52 -1.95
N TYR A 186 38.94 -43.90 -2.91
CA TYR A 186 38.71 -43.74 -4.36
C TYR A 186 38.29 -42.30 -4.78
N GLY A 187 38.83 -41.29 -4.11
CA GLY A 187 38.53 -39.87 -4.39
C GLY A 187 37.30 -39.32 -3.66
N ASN A 188 36.59 -40.12 -2.88
CA ASN A 188 35.55 -39.64 -1.97
C ASN A 188 36.12 -39.44 -0.57
N ASN A 189 36.09 -38.18 -0.11
CA ASN A 189 36.46 -37.79 1.23
C ASN A 189 35.26 -37.99 2.18
N ARG A 190 35.47 -38.73 3.26
CA ARG A 190 34.50 -38.89 4.35
C ARG A 190 35.04 -38.21 5.60
N LEU A 191 34.29 -37.23 6.11
CA LEU A 191 34.58 -36.53 7.36
C LEU A 191 33.50 -36.80 8.39
N TRP A 192 33.87 -36.97 9.64
CA TRP A 192 32.89 -37.12 10.74
C TRP A 192 33.42 -36.62 12.08
N LEU A 193 32.51 -36.25 12.98
CA LEU A 193 32.81 -35.92 14.38
C LEU A 193 32.41 -37.06 15.33
N GLU A 194 33.25 -37.32 16.32
CA GLU A 194 32.92 -38.11 17.52
C GLU A 194 32.98 -37.22 18.76
N PHE A 195 32.12 -37.46 19.75
CA PHE A 195 32.05 -36.61 20.95
C PHE A 195 32.34 -37.37 22.24
N ARG A 196 32.93 -36.66 23.20
CA ARG A 196 33.06 -37.10 24.60
C ARG A 196 32.36 -36.11 25.52
N PHE A 197 31.55 -36.62 26.44
CA PHE A 197 30.77 -35.83 27.39
C PHE A 197 31.07 -36.24 28.85
N GLY A 198 31.10 -35.26 29.75
CA GLY A 198 31.12 -35.50 31.19
C GLY A 198 31.31 -34.24 32.01
N LEU A 199 31.22 -34.37 33.35
CA LEU A 199 31.42 -33.28 34.31
C LEU A 199 32.92 -33.12 34.60
N ASP A 200 33.52 -34.05 35.35
CA ASP A 200 34.97 -34.05 35.66
C ASP A 200 35.80 -34.99 34.76
N LYS A 201 35.17 -36.05 34.25
CA LYS A 201 35.79 -37.07 33.39
C LYS A 201 34.96 -37.26 32.13
N LEU A 202 35.63 -37.29 30.98
CA LEU A 202 35.00 -37.37 29.66
C LEU A 202 34.78 -38.83 29.22
N TYR A 203 33.55 -39.15 28.83
CA TYR A 203 33.14 -40.47 28.33
C TYR A 203 32.66 -40.36 26.88
N VAL A 204 32.93 -41.37 26.05
CA VAL A 204 32.48 -41.38 24.65
C VAL A 204 30.96 -41.42 24.58
N VAL A 205 30.38 -40.50 23.81
CA VAL A 205 28.95 -40.48 23.49
C VAL A 205 28.69 -41.59 22.47
N LYS A 206 28.12 -42.70 22.93
CA LYS A 206 27.91 -43.91 22.10
C LYS A 206 26.81 -43.75 21.05
N ASN A 207 25.84 -42.87 21.31
CA ASN A 207 24.75 -42.57 20.40
C ASN A 207 24.36 -41.09 20.54
N ILE A 208 24.66 -40.29 19.51
CA ILE A 208 24.43 -38.84 19.51
C ILE A 208 22.94 -38.53 19.53
N GLY A 209 22.12 -39.25 18.76
CA GLY A 209 20.67 -39.06 18.71
C GLY A 209 19.99 -39.27 20.07
N ASN A 210 20.35 -40.35 20.78
CA ASN A 210 19.84 -40.61 22.13
C ASN A 210 20.32 -39.56 23.13
N PHE A 211 21.57 -39.08 22.98
CA PHE A 211 22.11 -38.03 23.83
C PHE A 211 21.36 -36.71 23.67
N LEU A 212 21.02 -36.33 22.44
CA LEU A 212 20.20 -35.13 22.17
C LEU A 212 18.81 -35.23 22.80
N GLN A 213 18.13 -36.36 22.61
CA GLN A 213 16.80 -36.59 23.18
C GLN A 213 16.82 -36.54 24.71
N ALA A 214 17.84 -37.14 25.33
CA ALA A 214 18.00 -37.13 26.78
C ALA A 214 18.30 -35.72 27.32
N MET A 215 19.12 -34.93 26.61
CA MET A 215 19.40 -33.52 26.95
C MET A 215 18.13 -32.66 26.83
N GLU A 216 17.30 -32.87 25.81
CA GLU A 216 16.06 -32.09 25.59
C GLU A 216 14.97 -32.43 26.62
N ARG A 217 14.88 -33.68 27.05
CA ARG A 217 13.89 -34.13 28.06
C ARG A 217 14.35 -33.95 29.50
N GLY A 218 15.64 -33.66 29.71
CA GLY A 218 16.24 -33.61 31.05
C GLY A 218 16.36 -34.98 31.71
N ASP A 219 16.47 -36.04 30.92
CA ASP A 219 16.54 -37.43 31.39
C ASP A 219 17.91 -37.73 32.02
N ASP A 220 17.95 -38.80 32.82
CA ASP A 220 19.21 -39.27 33.38
C ASP A 220 20.09 -39.96 32.32
N TRP A 221 21.33 -39.52 32.18
CA TRP A 221 22.31 -40.05 31.23
C TRP A 221 23.43 -40.82 31.91
N GLN A 222 23.77 -41.99 31.37
CA GLN A 222 24.77 -42.86 31.96
C GLN A 222 26.20 -42.47 31.55
N LEU A 223 27.02 -42.09 32.54
CA LEU A 223 28.44 -41.80 32.40
C LEU A 223 29.26 -43.08 32.72
N GLY A 224 29.60 -43.84 31.67
CA GLY A 224 30.32 -45.10 31.83
C GLY A 224 29.44 -46.24 32.35
N THR A 225 29.97 -47.13 33.20
CA THR A 225 29.24 -48.32 33.70
C THR A 225 28.60 -48.14 35.07
N LYS A 226 28.95 -47.11 35.84
CA LYS A 226 28.52 -46.96 37.24
C LYS A 226 28.01 -45.57 37.65
N ASN A 227 28.20 -44.54 36.81
CA ASN A 227 27.77 -43.18 37.13
C ASN A 227 26.62 -42.75 36.21
N GLN A 228 25.72 -41.93 36.72
CA GLN A 228 24.56 -41.41 36.02
C GLN A 228 24.38 -39.94 36.41
N VAL A 229 24.06 -39.09 35.45
CA VAL A 229 23.87 -37.64 35.64
C VAL A 229 22.50 -37.24 35.13
N ASN A 230 21.79 -36.40 35.87
CA ASN A 230 20.54 -35.83 35.40
C ASN A 230 20.82 -34.66 34.45
N LEU A 231 20.51 -34.81 33.16
CA LEU A 231 20.85 -33.79 32.16
C LEU A 231 20.05 -32.49 32.32
N GLY A 232 18.89 -32.51 33.00
CA GLY A 232 18.11 -31.31 33.29
C GLY A 232 18.83 -30.31 34.21
N ASN A 233 19.74 -30.81 35.05
CA ASN A 233 20.56 -30.01 35.96
C ASN A 233 21.91 -29.59 35.37
N VAL A 234 22.26 -30.08 34.17
CA VAL A 234 23.54 -29.77 33.52
C VAL A 234 23.47 -28.40 32.85
N ARG A 235 24.53 -27.61 33.02
CA ARG A 235 24.81 -26.40 32.25
C ARG A 235 26.17 -26.57 31.57
N TRP A 236 26.37 -25.94 30.42
CA TRP A 236 27.64 -26.04 29.70
C TRP A 236 28.74 -25.29 30.45
N GLY A 237 29.86 -25.96 30.73
CA GLY A 237 30.99 -25.40 31.47
C GLY A 237 31.87 -24.43 30.66
N ASP A 238 31.72 -24.43 29.33
CA ASP A 238 32.43 -23.53 28.43
C ASP A 238 31.58 -23.22 27.18
N GLU A 239 31.95 -22.13 26.50
CA GLU A 239 31.22 -21.62 25.34
C GLU A 239 31.32 -22.55 24.11
N ILE A 240 32.44 -23.28 23.98
CA ILE A 240 32.67 -24.20 22.86
C ILE A 240 31.72 -25.39 22.97
N SER A 241 31.60 -25.99 24.16
CA SER A 241 30.66 -27.08 24.45
C SER A 241 29.21 -26.69 24.12
N ALA A 242 28.80 -25.46 24.48
CA ALA A 242 27.46 -24.95 24.16
C ALA A 242 27.25 -24.78 22.65
N LYS A 243 28.23 -24.22 21.94
CA LYS A 243 28.18 -24.03 20.48
C LYS A 243 28.21 -25.35 19.72
N ILE A 244 28.99 -26.32 20.17
CA ILE A 244 29.02 -27.67 19.59
C ILE A 244 27.68 -28.37 19.78
N TYR A 245 27.08 -28.28 20.97
CA TYR A 245 25.75 -28.83 21.20
C TYR A 245 24.70 -28.19 20.29
N ALA A 246 24.74 -26.86 20.11
CA ALA A 246 23.86 -26.15 19.19
C ALA A 246 24.06 -26.57 17.72
N LEU A 247 25.31 -26.81 17.30
CA LEU A 247 25.64 -27.33 15.96
C LEU A 247 24.98 -28.70 15.73
N ILE A 248 25.14 -29.63 16.68
CA ILE A 248 24.55 -30.96 16.61
C ILE A 248 23.01 -30.87 16.57
N GLN A 249 22.39 -30.01 17.38
CA GLN A 249 20.94 -29.80 17.38
C GLN A 249 20.43 -29.22 16.05
N LYS A 250 21.14 -28.24 15.49
CA LYS A 250 20.80 -27.63 14.19
C LYS A 250 20.72 -28.71 13.11
N TYR A 251 21.77 -29.51 12.95
CA TYR A 251 21.81 -30.54 11.91
C TYR A 251 20.87 -31.72 12.19
N SER A 252 20.60 -32.05 13.46
CA SER A 252 19.56 -33.03 13.80
C SER A 252 18.15 -32.56 13.43
N ARG A 253 17.82 -31.28 13.66
CA ARG A 253 16.53 -30.70 13.25
C ARG A 253 16.40 -30.56 11.75
N LEU A 254 17.47 -30.18 11.06
CA LEU A 254 17.49 -30.14 9.59
C LEU A 254 17.20 -31.54 9.02
N GLU A 255 17.86 -32.57 9.54
CA GLU A 255 17.61 -33.95 9.11
C GLU A 255 16.17 -34.41 9.41
N GLN A 256 15.65 -34.13 10.61
CA GLN A 256 14.25 -34.41 10.97
C GLN A 256 13.26 -33.65 10.08
N GLY A 257 13.56 -32.41 9.71
CA GLY A 257 12.77 -31.61 8.79
C GLY A 257 12.75 -32.21 7.38
N MET A 258 13.89 -32.71 6.88
CA MET A 258 13.96 -33.44 5.62
C MET A 258 13.13 -34.73 5.65
N PHE A 259 13.10 -35.44 6.77
CA PHE A 259 12.26 -36.63 6.94
C PHE A 259 10.77 -36.31 7.10
N ALA A 260 10.42 -35.17 7.73
CA ALA A 260 9.04 -34.72 7.91
C ALA A 260 8.40 -34.20 6.60
N ALA A 261 9.21 -33.77 5.64
CA ALA A 261 8.77 -33.34 4.31
C ALA A 261 8.50 -34.50 3.32
N GLY A 262 8.84 -35.75 3.66
CA GLY A 262 8.62 -36.93 2.83
C GLY A 262 7.23 -37.56 3.01
N SER A 263 6.61 -38.03 1.91
CA SER A 263 5.28 -38.69 1.96
C SER A 263 5.30 -39.97 2.81
N ALA A 264 4.19 -40.19 3.55
CA ALA A 264 4.01 -41.25 4.54
C ALA A 264 4.19 -42.70 4.03
N ASN A 265 4.45 -42.93 2.74
CA ASN A 265 4.72 -44.26 2.18
C ASN A 265 6.19 -44.69 2.18
N ARG A 266 7.12 -43.87 2.69
CA ARG A 266 8.52 -44.28 2.90
C ARG A 266 8.81 -44.81 4.30
N TYR A 267 7.78 -44.94 5.14
CA TYR A 267 7.88 -45.42 6.53
C TYR A 267 8.09 -46.93 6.69
N TYR A 268 8.06 -47.72 5.61
CA TYR A 268 8.18 -49.17 5.71
C TYR A 268 9.57 -49.76 5.42
N TYR A 269 10.57 -48.95 5.04
CA TYR A 269 11.93 -49.45 4.74
C TYR A 269 13.12 -48.70 5.36
N MET A 270 12.92 -47.63 6.15
CA MET A 270 14.04 -46.88 6.75
C MET A 270 13.80 -46.44 8.20
N GLY A 271 13.19 -47.29 9.02
CA GLY A 271 12.93 -46.99 10.43
C GLY A 271 14.14 -46.99 11.37
N THR A 272 15.39 -46.93 10.89
CA THR A 272 16.58 -47.15 11.76
C THR A 272 17.89 -46.46 11.37
N HIS A 273 17.99 -45.70 10.28
CA HIS A 273 19.28 -45.09 9.87
C HIS A 273 19.16 -43.58 9.64
N SER A 274 19.87 -42.81 10.47
CA SER A 274 20.17 -41.39 10.21
C SER A 274 21.35 -41.33 9.23
N TYR A 275 21.26 -40.46 8.23
CA TYR A 275 22.30 -40.26 7.20
C TYR A 275 23.44 -39.41 7.74
N LEU A 276 23.12 -38.46 8.62
CA LEU A 276 24.10 -37.58 9.25
C LEU A 276 24.64 -38.16 10.56
N PHE A 277 23.83 -38.88 11.34
CA PHE A 277 24.21 -39.43 12.65
C PHE A 277 24.24 -40.97 12.64
N ASP A 278 25.41 -41.54 12.40
CA ASP A 278 25.63 -42.97 12.54
C ASP A 278 26.15 -43.31 13.95
N GLN A 279 25.22 -43.64 14.86
CA GLN A 279 25.50 -43.94 16.27
C GLN A 279 26.36 -42.85 16.96
N LYS A 280 27.66 -43.07 17.08
CA LYS A 280 28.64 -42.17 17.73
C LYS A 280 29.26 -41.15 16.77
N GLN A 281 28.98 -41.23 15.47
CA GLN A 281 29.58 -40.40 14.42
C GLN A 281 28.55 -39.42 13.85
N PHE A 282 28.95 -38.17 13.71
CA PHE A 282 28.23 -37.14 12.97
C PHE A 282 28.99 -36.87 11.66
N ASN A 283 28.50 -37.40 10.53
CA ASN A 283 29.09 -37.20 9.20
C ASN A 283 28.94 -35.73 8.78
N LEU A 284 30.06 -35.11 8.37
CA LEU A 284 30.13 -33.69 8.04
C LEU A 284 30.00 -33.45 6.53
N THR A 285 29.20 -32.45 6.16
CA THR A 285 29.25 -31.75 4.87
C THR A 285 30.24 -30.58 4.92
N ASP A 286 30.62 -30.03 3.75
CA ASP A 286 31.48 -28.84 3.65
C ASP A 286 30.97 -27.64 4.48
N GLU A 287 29.66 -27.43 4.52
CA GLU A 287 29.03 -26.37 5.32
C GLU A 287 29.18 -26.65 6.82
N SER A 288 28.84 -27.87 7.26
CA SER A 288 28.95 -28.24 8.68
C SER A 288 30.40 -28.27 9.18
N LEU A 289 31.35 -28.60 8.30
CA LEU A 289 32.79 -28.54 8.59
C LEU A 289 33.24 -27.09 8.82
N ARG A 290 32.80 -26.14 8.00
CA ARG A 290 33.11 -24.71 8.18
C ARG A 290 32.57 -24.19 9.50
N GLU A 291 31.31 -24.51 9.80
CA GLU A 291 30.69 -24.12 11.06
C GLU A 291 31.43 -24.73 12.26
N PHE A 292 31.80 -26.01 12.17
CA PHE A 292 32.60 -26.67 13.21
C PHE A 292 33.96 -25.98 13.41
N LEU A 293 34.72 -25.73 12.34
CA LEU A 293 36.04 -25.07 12.44
C LEU A 293 35.92 -23.63 12.96
N ALA A 294 34.84 -22.91 12.60
CA ALA A 294 34.56 -21.58 13.13
C ALA A 294 34.24 -21.60 14.63
N ILE A 295 33.57 -22.65 15.12
CA ILE A 295 33.32 -22.84 16.56
C ILE A 295 34.61 -23.15 17.30
N MET A 296 35.47 -24.00 16.74
CA MET A 296 36.75 -24.36 17.37
C MET A 296 37.74 -23.19 17.40
N GLY A 297 37.78 -22.37 16.34
CA GLY A 297 38.71 -21.24 16.24
C GLY A 297 40.16 -21.67 16.48
N ASP A 298 40.85 -20.98 17.40
CA ASP A 298 42.23 -21.29 17.79
C ASP A 298 42.35 -22.49 18.75
N THR A 299 41.23 -23.10 19.15
CA THR A 299 41.23 -24.21 20.10
C THR A 299 41.64 -25.50 19.41
N SER A 300 42.65 -26.17 19.95
CA SER A 300 43.13 -27.45 19.42
C SER A 300 42.14 -28.59 19.69
N PHE A 301 42.03 -29.54 18.77
CA PHE A 301 41.22 -30.76 18.92
C PHE A 301 41.92 -31.97 18.30
N ASP A 302 41.44 -33.17 18.62
CA ASP A 302 42.03 -34.39 18.07
C ASP A 302 41.46 -34.67 16.67
N MET A 303 42.35 -34.95 15.71
CA MET A 303 42.02 -35.43 14.38
C MET A 303 42.64 -36.81 14.14
N ARG A 304 41.98 -37.65 13.34
CA ARG A 304 42.52 -38.91 12.86
C ARG A 304 42.36 -38.99 11.35
N ILE A 305 43.48 -39.25 10.67
CA ILE A 305 43.53 -39.49 9.23
C ILE A 305 43.62 -41.01 9.01
N GLU A 306 42.65 -41.55 8.27
CA GLU A 306 42.52 -42.96 7.96
C GLU A 306 42.61 -43.86 9.21
N ASN A 307 43.44 -44.90 9.17
CA ASN A 307 43.69 -45.83 10.28
C ASN A 307 44.83 -45.39 11.20
N GLY A 308 45.22 -44.11 11.18
CA GLY A 308 46.28 -43.54 12.03
C GLY A 308 45.89 -43.37 13.50
N ASP A 309 46.84 -42.89 14.30
CA ASP A 309 46.60 -42.47 15.68
C ASP A 309 45.87 -41.12 15.73
N TRP A 310 45.22 -40.82 16.85
CA TRP A 310 44.65 -39.49 17.08
C TRP A 310 45.77 -38.50 17.38
N GLU A 311 45.86 -37.46 16.55
CA GLU A 311 46.81 -36.36 16.71
C GLU A 311 46.08 -35.05 17.04
N THR A 312 46.71 -34.19 17.83
CA THR A 312 46.14 -32.88 18.14
C THR A 312 46.44 -31.90 17.01
N VAL A 313 45.39 -31.31 16.44
CA VAL A 313 45.46 -30.34 15.34
C VAL A 313 44.97 -28.97 15.78
N THR A 314 45.42 -27.94 15.05
CA THR A 314 44.97 -26.55 15.20
C THR A 314 44.43 -26.00 13.89
N THR A 315 43.53 -25.03 13.94
CA THR A 315 43.04 -24.33 12.74
C THR A 315 43.75 -23.01 12.54
N ARG A 316 43.93 -22.60 11.28
CA ARG A 316 44.59 -21.34 10.93
C ARG A 316 43.94 -20.71 9.70
N GLN A 317 43.73 -19.40 9.75
CA GLN A 317 43.37 -18.61 8.57
C GLN A 317 44.61 -18.34 7.70
N GLY A 318 44.48 -18.54 6.39
CA GLY A 318 45.53 -18.30 5.41
C GLY A 318 45.94 -19.55 4.64
N ASN A 319 46.92 -19.40 3.75
CA ASN A 319 47.30 -20.43 2.78
C ASN A 319 48.51 -21.24 3.27
N PRO A 320 48.54 -22.57 3.09
CA PRO A 320 49.74 -23.35 3.35
C PRO A 320 50.82 -23.00 2.31
N ARG A 321 52.09 -23.05 2.72
CA ARG A 321 53.20 -22.93 1.77
C ARG A 321 53.30 -24.21 0.94
N LEU A 322 53.35 -24.08 -0.38
CA LEU A 322 53.52 -25.19 -1.32
C LEU A 322 54.65 -24.84 -2.29
N VAL A 323 55.73 -25.61 -2.30
CA VAL A 323 56.87 -25.41 -3.21
C VAL A 323 56.87 -26.46 -4.32
N MET A 324 56.98 -25.99 -5.56
CA MET A 324 57.12 -26.79 -6.76
C MET A 324 58.40 -26.41 -7.51
N GLU A 325 58.92 -27.34 -8.29
CA GLU A 325 60.18 -27.16 -9.02
C GLU A 325 59.99 -27.52 -10.49
N LEU A 326 60.35 -26.59 -11.39
CA LEU A 326 60.41 -26.82 -12.82
C LEU A 326 61.87 -27.00 -13.25
N ARG A 327 62.26 -28.25 -13.50
CA ARG A 327 63.60 -28.63 -13.97
C ARG A 327 63.64 -28.75 -15.48
N GLU A 328 64.84 -28.58 -16.05
CA GLU A 328 65.12 -28.96 -17.43
C GLU A 328 65.54 -30.44 -17.48
N ASN A 329 64.93 -31.22 -18.37
CA ASN A 329 65.34 -32.59 -18.67
C ASN A 329 65.41 -32.80 -20.18
N LYS A 330 66.64 -32.82 -20.74
CA LYS A 330 66.92 -33.10 -22.17
C LYS A 330 66.09 -32.27 -23.18
N GLY A 331 65.85 -30.99 -22.91
CA GLY A 331 65.09 -30.08 -23.80
C GLY A 331 63.58 -29.99 -23.53
N HIS A 332 63.08 -30.73 -22.53
CA HIS A 332 61.71 -30.66 -22.02
C HIS A 332 61.72 -30.10 -20.59
N GLY A 333 60.62 -29.47 -20.16
CA GLY A 333 60.43 -29.06 -18.77
C GLY A 333 59.86 -30.21 -17.94
N GLN A 334 60.34 -30.44 -16.73
CA GLN A 334 59.75 -31.42 -15.80
C GLN A 334 59.33 -30.69 -14.52
N LEU A 335 58.03 -30.71 -14.23
CA LEU A 335 57.43 -30.08 -13.06
C LEU A 335 57.26 -31.12 -11.94
N ARG A 336 57.71 -30.81 -10.72
CA ARG A 336 57.68 -31.70 -9.56
C ARG A 336 57.26 -30.96 -8.28
N ILE A 337 56.56 -31.64 -7.37
CA ILE A 337 56.25 -31.12 -6.03
C ILE A 337 57.42 -31.40 -5.08
N LYS A 338 57.90 -30.37 -4.34
CA LYS A 338 58.98 -30.49 -3.35
C LYS A 338 58.48 -30.76 -1.92
N ASP A 339 57.32 -30.21 -1.57
CA ASP A 339 56.76 -30.30 -0.22
C ASP A 339 56.02 -31.63 0.05
N GLY A 340 55.77 -31.92 1.34
CA GLY A 340 54.93 -33.04 1.78
C GLY A 340 53.47 -32.95 1.31
N GLU A 341 52.73 -34.06 1.44
CA GLU A 341 51.36 -34.19 0.97
C GLU A 341 50.41 -33.18 1.63
N VAL A 342 49.62 -32.46 0.82
CA VAL A 342 48.57 -31.54 1.27
C VAL A 342 47.23 -32.23 1.04
N LEU A 343 46.51 -32.50 2.13
CA LEU A 343 45.21 -33.17 2.08
C LEU A 343 44.10 -32.13 1.93
N CYS A 344 43.19 -32.36 0.99
CA CYS A 344 42.03 -31.51 0.76
C CYS A 344 40.88 -32.01 1.62
N LEU A 345 40.40 -31.23 2.60
CA LEU A 345 39.30 -31.64 3.48
C LEU A 345 37.94 -31.21 2.92
N SER A 346 37.85 -30.07 2.22
CA SER A 346 36.65 -29.66 1.48
C SER A 346 36.79 -29.91 -0.02
N GLU A 347 35.70 -30.20 -0.74
CA GLU A 347 35.76 -30.41 -2.20
C GLU A 347 36.25 -29.16 -2.94
N ASP A 348 36.00 -28.01 -2.34
CA ASP A 348 36.22 -26.71 -2.92
C ASP A 348 37.66 -26.19 -2.68
N GLY A 349 38.53 -26.96 -2.02
CA GLY A 349 39.94 -26.61 -1.79
C GLY A 349 40.17 -25.46 -0.80
N GLN A 350 39.12 -24.97 -0.15
CA GLN A 350 39.23 -23.90 0.84
C GLN A 350 39.59 -24.40 2.24
N ILE A 351 39.47 -25.70 2.51
CA ILE A 351 39.90 -26.31 3.76
C ILE A 351 40.91 -27.40 3.42
N VAL A 352 42.15 -27.20 3.85
CA VAL A 352 43.27 -28.12 3.57
C VAL A 352 44.06 -28.43 4.83
N TYR A 353 44.53 -29.66 4.96
CA TYR A 353 45.37 -30.13 6.07
C TYR A 353 46.82 -30.28 5.61
N LYS A 354 47.75 -29.76 6.40
CA LYS A 354 49.21 -29.97 6.24
C LYS A 354 49.88 -29.95 7.61
N GLU A 355 50.63 -31.01 7.94
CA GLU A 355 51.51 -31.11 9.11
C GLU A 355 50.86 -30.67 10.45
N GLY A 356 49.71 -31.26 10.79
CA GLY A 356 49.00 -30.96 12.05
C GLY A 356 48.20 -29.66 12.07
N VAL A 357 48.11 -28.93 10.94
CA VAL A 357 47.36 -27.67 10.83
C VAL A 357 46.30 -27.76 9.74
N ILE A 358 45.07 -27.35 10.07
CA ILE A 358 43.97 -27.16 9.11
C ILE A 358 43.93 -25.70 8.70
N TYR A 359 44.19 -25.43 7.42
CA TYR A 359 44.19 -24.10 6.81
C TYR A 359 42.83 -23.80 6.19
N GLN A 360 42.27 -22.62 6.52
CA GLN A 360 41.17 -22.00 5.79
C GLN A 360 41.77 -21.04 4.75
N THR A 361 41.81 -21.50 3.50
CA THR A 361 42.50 -20.83 2.40
C THR A 361 41.59 -19.84 1.67
N ASP A 362 42.19 -18.84 1.04
CA ASP A 362 41.43 -17.87 0.27
C ASP A 362 40.98 -18.42 -1.11
N ALA A 363 40.01 -17.75 -1.73
CA ALA A 363 39.49 -18.16 -3.04
C ALA A 363 40.53 -18.06 -4.16
N LYS A 364 41.61 -17.29 -3.99
CA LYS A 364 42.70 -17.18 -4.97
C LYS A 364 43.56 -18.45 -4.92
N PHE A 365 43.96 -18.89 -3.73
CA PHE A 365 44.66 -20.14 -3.50
C PHE A 365 43.85 -21.35 -3.96
N ALA A 366 42.58 -21.45 -3.54
CA ALA A 366 41.73 -22.59 -3.89
C ALA A 366 41.57 -22.77 -5.42
N ARG A 367 41.49 -21.66 -6.18
CA ARG A 367 41.41 -21.68 -7.65
C ARG A 367 42.67 -22.26 -8.31
N GLY A 368 43.86 -21.93 -7.79
CA GLY A 368 45.12 -22.49 -8.27
C GLY A 368 45.39 -23.91 -7.77
N PHE A 369 44.96 -24.24 -6.54
CA PHE A 369 45.25 -25.51 -5.89
C PHE A 369 44.43 -26.68 -6.43
N ARG A 370 43.16 -26.47 -6.80
CA ARG A 370 42.28 -27.54 -7.31
C ARG A 370 42.82 -28.22 -8.58
N PRO A 371 43.24 -27.48 -9.64
CA PRO A 371 43.89 -28.08 -10.80
C PRO A 371 45.19 -28.81 -10.44
N LEU A 372 46.00 -28.24 -9.55
CA LEU A 372 47.25 -28.87 -9.10
C LEU A 372 46.99 -30.21 -8.43
N LYS A 373 46.05 -30.28 -7.48
CA LYS A 373 45.68 -31.54 -6.81
C LYS A 373 45.26 -32.61 -7.82
N ARG A 374 44.30 -32.29 -8.71
CA ARG A 374 43.82 -33.22 -9.74
C ARG A 374 44.94 -33.74 -10.64
N THR A 375 45.92 -32.90 -10.95
CA THR A 375 46.99 -33.24 -11.89
C THR A 375 48.08 -34.09 -11.21
N PHE A 376 48.33 -33.88 -9.91
CA PHE A 376 49.32 -34.63 -9.13
C PHE A 376 48.71 -35.75 -8.26
N ASP A 377 47.40 -36.03 -8.39
CA ASP A 377 46.70 -37.10 -7.65
C ASP A 377 47.26 -38.51 -7.91
N SER A 378 47.88 -38.71 -9.08
CA SER A 378 48.38 -40.03 -9.53
C SER A 378 49.84 -40.04 -9.97
N SER A 379 50.53 -38.88 -9.89
CA SER A 379 51.91 -38.72 -10.39
C SER A 379 52.65 -37.67 -9.57
N THR A 380 53.93 -37.92 -9.28
CA THR A 380 54.78 -37.00 -8.50
C THR A 380 55.57 -36.03 -9.38
N ALA A 381 55.57 -36.23 -10.70
CA ALA A 381 56.20 -35.35 -11.68
C ALA A 381 55.45 -35.38 -13.03
N ILE A 382 55.52 -34.28 -13.77
CA ILE A 382 54.86 -34.09 -15.08
C ILE A 382 55.88 -33.53 -16.07
N ASP A 383 55.95 -34.10 -17.27
CA ASP A 383 56.81 -33.59 -18.36
C ASP A 383 56.02 -32.65 -19.30
N ILE A 384 56.62 -31.49 -19.63
CA ILE A 384 56.11 -30.43 -20.49
C ILE A 384 56.97 -30.36 -21.74
N ASN A 385 56.35 -30.53 -22.91
CA ASN A 385 57.04 -30.50 -24.19
C ASN A 385 57.49 -29.09 -24.59
N THR A 386 58.54 -29.02 -25.42
CA THR A 386 59.13 -27.74 -25.87
C THR A 386 58.13 -26.84 -26.62
N ALA A 387 57.16 -27.41 -27.33
CA ALA A 387 56.11 -26.66 -28.02
C ALA A 387 55.13 -25.98 -27.06
N ASP A 388 54.91 -26.57 -25.88
CA ASP A 388 53.92 -26.13 -24.90
C ASP A 388 54.52 -25.21 -23.83
N LEU A 389 55.85 -25.04 -23.80
CA LEU A 389 56.55 -24.20 -22.82
C LEU A 389 56.10 -22.73 -22.86
N ALA A 390 55.87 -22.17 -24.06
CA ALA A 390 55.41 -20.78 -24.18
C ALA A 390 54.00 -20.59 -23.61
N ALA A 391 53.09 -21.52 -23.90
CA ALA A 391 51.74 -21.51 -23.34
C ALA A 391 51.75 -21.80 -21.84
N PHE A 392 52.66 -22.66 -21.37
CA PHE A 392 52.86 -22.93 -19.95
C PHE A 392 53.25 -21.66 -19.20
N PHE A 393 54.28 -20.92 -19.66
CA PHE A 393 54.70 -19.68 -19.00
C PHE A 393 53.64 -18.57 -19.06
N GLY A 394 52.85 -18.47 -20.13
CA GLY A 394 51.83 -17.42 -20.28
C GLY A 394 50.49 -17.72 -19.61
N GLN A 395 50.06 -18.98 -19.56
CA GLN A 395 48.70 -19.34 -19.15
C GLN A 395 48.66 -20.21 -17.89
N VAL A 396 49.61 -21.14 -17.74
CA VAL A 396 49.57 -22.16 -16.67
C VAL A 396 50.34 -21.69 -15.43
N LEU A 397 51.58 -21.21 -15.61
CA LEU A 397 52.44 -20.76 -14.51
C LEU A 397 51.79 -19.67 -13.64
N PRO A 398 51.19 -18.59 -14.20
CA PRO A 398 50.57 -17.56 -13.37
C PRO A 398 49.40 -18.09 -12.51
N GLN A 399 48.68 -19.11 -12.99
CA GLN A 399 47.60 -19.75 -12.23
C GLN A 399 48.13 -20.68 -11.15
N MET A 400 49.26 -21.35 -11.40
CA MET A 400 49.94 -22.17 -10.39
C MET A 400 50.54 -21.32 -9.27
N GLU A 401 51.10 -20.16 -9.60
CA GLU A 401 51.66 -19.20 -8.63
C GLU A 401 50.61 -18.61 -7.67
N LEU A 402 49.31 -18.77 -7.98
CA LEU A 402 48.24 -18.46 -7.03
C LEU A 402 48.23 -19.39 -5.82
N ALA A 403 48.77 -20.61 -5.96
CA ALA A 403 48.70 -21.67 -4.95
C ALA A 403 50.06 -22.27 -4.57
N ALA A 404 51.10 -22.11 -5.39
CA ALA A 404 52.43 -22.67 -5.16
C ALA A 404 53.56 -21.70 -5.52
N GLU A 405 54.62 -21.69 -4.71
CA GLU A 405 55.91 -21.10 -5.09
C GLU A 405 56.58 -22.02 -6.11
N VAL A 406 56.77 -21.56 -7.36
CA VAL A 406 57.39 -22.37 -8.42
C VAL A 406 58.84 -21.94 -8.63
N GLU A 407 59.77 -22.81 -8.27
CA GLU A 407 61.19 -22.62 -8.53
C GLU A 407 61.52 -23.01 -9.99
N ILE A 408 61.90 -22.01 -10.80
CA ILE A 408 62.20 -22.18 -12.23
C ILE A 408 63.71 -22.33 -12.44
N ALA A 409 64.14 -23.33 -13.22
CA ALA A 409 65.54 -23.49 -13.57
C ALA A 409 66.12 -22.26 -14.34
N PRO A 410 67.36 -21.79 -14.03
CA PRO A 410 67.93 -20.56 -14.58
C PRO A 410 67.96 -20.47 -16.11
N LYS A 411 68.09 -21.60 -16.81
CA LYS A 411 68.11 -21.65 -18.28
C LYS A 411 66.82 -21.16 -18.94
N PHE A 412 65.66 -21.25 -18.28
CA PHE A 412 64.40 -20.72 -18.82
C PHE A 412 64.31 -19.19 -18.68
N GLN A 413 64.97 -18.62 -17.66
CA GLN A 413 65.04 -17.16 -17.43
C GLN A 413 65.91 -16.43 -18.46
N GLU A 414 66.77 -17.15 -19.19
CA GLU A 414 67.59 -16.62 -20.28
C GLU A 414 66.81 -16.47 -21.61
N GLN A 415 65.64 -17.13 -21.75
CA GLN A 415 64.89 -17.21 -23.02
C GLN A 415 63.54 -16.47 -23.04
N TYR A 416 62.91 -16.24 -21.88
CA TYR A 416 61.58 -15.63 -21.75
C TYR A 416 61.58 -14.45 -20.77
N VAL A 417 60.80 -13.41 -21.06
CA VAL A 417 60.61 -12.24 -20.17
C VAL A 417 59.13 -12.06 -19.85
N VAL A 418 58.83 -11.93 -18.55
CA VAL A 418 57.49 -11.65 -18.03
C VAL A 418 57.46 -10.19 -17.56
N GLN A 419 56.57 -9.38 -18.13
CA GLN A 419 56.31 -8.00 -17.71
C GLN A 419 54.79 -7.79 -17.56
N PRO A 420 54.34 -6.94 -16.62
CA PRO A 420 52.92 -6.66 -16.44
C PRO A 420 52.36 -5.84 -17.61
N LEU A 421 51.11 -6.10 -17.99
CA LEU A 421 50.36 -5.31 -18.95
C LEU A 421 49.92 -3.98 -18.32
N ALA A 422 50.21 -2.87 -19.00
CA ALA A 422 49.57 -1.58 -18.81
C ALA A 422 48.84 -1.20 -20.09
N ALA A 423 47.63 -0.64 -19.99
CA ALA A 423 46.87 -0.18 -21.16
C ALA A 423 46.58 1.31 -21.07
N GLU A 424 46.73 2.01 -22.20
CA GLU A 424 46.35 3.41 -22.35
C GLU A 424 45.14 3.47 -23.31
N LEU A 425 44.05 4.12 -22.88
CA LEU A 425 42.87 4.36 -23.71
C LEU A 425 42.75 5.85 -24.04
N TYR A 426 42.90 6.20 -25.32
CA TYR A 426 42.71 7.57 -25.79
C TYR A 426 41.28 7.75 -26.33
N ILE A 427 40.48 8.59 -25.66
CA ILE A 427 39.06 8.80 -25.96
C ILE A 427 38.84 10.15 -26.62
N ASP A 428 38.10 10.17 -27.73
CA ASP A 428 37.74 11.37 -28.48
C ASP A 428 36.33 11.29 -29.10
N TYR A 429 35.80 12.41 -29.57
CA TYR A 429 34.53 12.45 -30.32
C TYR A 429 34.73 12.04 -31.78
N GLU A 430 33.84 11.20 -32.30
CA GLU A 430 33.77 10.84 -33.73
C GLU A 430 32.35 11.09 -34.24
N GLY A 431 32.13 12.26 -34.83
CA GLY A 431 30.80 12.71 -35.26
C GLY A 431 29.89 13.01 -34.07
N ASP A 432 28.85 12.19 -33.91
CA ASP A 432 27.92 12.24 -32.77
C ASP A 432 28.19 11.15 -31.73
N GLY A 433 29.18 10.29 -31.97
CA GLY A 433 29.59 9.19 -31.09
C GLY A 433 30.98 9.35 -30.49
N ILE A 434 31.53 8.25 -29.97
CA ILE A 434 32.81 8.18 -29.24
C ILE A 434 33.78 7.24 -29.97
N ALA A 435 35.05 7.63 -30.04
CA ALA A 435 36.15 6.78 -30.49
C ALA A 435 37.14 6.52 -29.34
N VAL A 436 37.63 5.28 -29.26
CA VAL A 436 38.65 4.84 -28.30
C VAL A 436 39.81 4.23 -29.07
N ARG A 437 41.02 4.74 -28.86
CA ARG A 437 42.26 4.15 -29.39
C ARG A 437 43.01 3.45 -28.25
N PRO A 438 43.08 2.10 -28.23
CA PRO A 438 43.82 1.36 -27.23
C PRO A 438 45.31 1.24 -27.57
N LYS A 439 46.17 1.29 -26.56
CA LYS A 439 47.60 1.02 -26.66
C LYS A 439 48.03 0.14 -25.49
N PHE A 440 48.62 -1.02 -25.79
CA PHE A 440 49.11 -1.96 -24.79
C PHE A 440 50.61 -1.79 -24.61
N ALA A 441 51.06 -1.75 -23.36
CA ALA A 441 52.44 -1.53 -22.98
C ALA A 441 52.92 -2.64 -22.03
N TYR A 442 54.04 -3.25 -22.37
CA TYR A 442 54.79 -4.22 -21.58
C TYR A 442 56.21 -3.65 -21.41
N GLY A 443 56.43 -2.90 -20.32
CA GLY A 443 57.67 -2.15 -20.08
C GLY A 443 58.02 -1.22 -21.25
N ASP A 444 59.13 -1.47 -21.94
CA ASP A 444 59.63 -0.66 -23.05
C ASP A 444 58.95 -0.96 -24.41
N ALA A 445 58.12 -2.01 -24.47
CA ALA A 445 57.42 -2.42 -25.68
C ALA A 445 55.96 -1.97 -25.62
N SER A 446 55.55 -1.07 -26.53
CA SER A 446 54.16 -0.63 -26.65
C SER A 446 53.65 -0.75 -28.08
N PHE A 447 52.41 -1.19 -28.25
CA PHE A 447 51.79 -1.35 -29.57
C PHE A 447 50.27 -1.15 -29.52
N ASN A 448 49.68 -0.82 -30.67
CA ASN A 448 48.22 -0.79 -30.82
C ASN A 448 47.72 -2.19 -31.27
N PRO A 449 46.95 -2.91 -30.45
CA PRO A 449 46.52 -4.29 -30.74
C PRO A 449 45.60 -4.39 -31.96
N LEU A 450 45.04 -3.28 -32.44
CA LEU A 450 44.14 -3.26 -33.59
C LEU A 450 44.91 -3.30 -34.93
N VAL A 451 46.16 -2.86 -34.99
CA VAL A 451 46.88 -2.64 -36.25
C VAL A 451 48.31 -3.17 -36.27
N GLU A 452 48.95 -3.31 -35.12
CA GLU A 452 50.35 -3.71 -35.01
C GLU A 452 50.47 -5.18 -34.56
N LYS A 453 51.43 -5.92 -35.15
CA LYS A 453 51.83 -7.24 -34.65
C LYS A 453 52.87 -7.06 -33.53
N GLU A 454 53.04 -8.12 -32.72
CA GLU A 454 53.98 -8.17 -31.59
C GLU A 454 55.30 -7.43 -31.88
N PRO A 455 55.63 -6.37 -31.11
CA PRO A 455 56.90 -5.67 -31.27
C PRO A 455 58.05 -6.53 -30.70
N PRO A 456 59.20 -6.63 -31.40
CA PRO A 456 60.36 -7.34 -30.86
C PRO A 456 60.93 -6.61 -29.63
N LEU A 457 61.22 -7.34 -28.56
CA LEU A 457 61.97 -6.82 -27.41
C LEU A 457 63.39 -6.42 -27.85
N ARG A 458 63.91 -5.31 -27.28
CA ARG A 458 65.24 -4.76 -27.62
C ARG A 458 66.40 -5.71 -27.31
N ASP A 459 66.19 -6.72 -26.46
CA ASP A 459 67.20 -7.68 -26.01
C ASP A 459 67.14 -9.05 -26.70
N GLY A 460 66.22 -9.25 -27.65
CA GLY A 460 66.07 -10.50 -28.42
C GLY A 460 65.39 -11.66 -27.69
N ARG A 461 64.90 -11.46 -26.44
CA ARG A 461 64.09 -12.45 -25.71
C ARG A 461 62.64 -12.44 -26.20
N LYS A 462 61.87 -13.50 -25.92
CA LYS A 462 60.44 -13.57 -26.23
C LYS A 462 59.61 -13.01 -25.07
N LEU A 463 58.73 -12.05 -25.38
CA LEU A 463 57.78 -11.48 -24.41
C LEU A 463 56.67 -12.48 -24.14
N VAL A 464 56.39 -12.75 -22.86
CA VAL A 464 55.20 -13.50 -22.45
C VAL A 464 54.06 -12.50 -22.27
N ARG A 465 53.07 -12.55 -23.17
CA ARG A 465 51.92 -11.63 -23.17
C ARG A 465 50.81 -12.14 -22.24
N ASP A 466 50.12 -11.20 -21.60
CA ASP A 466 48.87 -11.46 -20.88
C ASP A 466 47.69 -11.35 -21.85
N GLU A 467 47.59 -12.33 -22.76
CA GLU A 467 46.54 -12.34 -23.79
C GLU A 467 45.12 -12.33 -23.20
N ARG A 468 44.96 -12.84 -21.98
CA ARG A 468 43.67 -12.87 -21.28
C ARG A 468 43.22 -11.47 -20.89
N SER A 469 44.08 -10.68 -20.25
CA SER A 469 43.72 -9.31 -19.86
C SER A 469 43.59 -8.38 -21.07
N GLU A 470 44.39 -8.59 -22.11
CA GLU A 470 44.23 -7.91 -23.39
C GLU A 470 42.84 -8.16 -24.02
N GLU A 471 42.41 -9.42 -24.07
CA GLU A 471 41.10 -9.81 -24.62
C GLU A 471 39.94 -9.31 -23.75
N GLU A 472 40.09 -9.35 -22.42
CA GLU A 472 39.08 -8.85 -21.48
C GLU A 472 38.75 -7.37 -21.72
N LEU A 473 39.76 -6.52 -21.88
CA LEU A 473 39.57 -5.09 -22.11
C LEU A 473 38.88 -4.81 -23.46
N LEU A 474 39.26 -5.54 -24.51
CA LEU A 474 38.62 -5.41 -25.82
C LEU A 474 37.18 -5.93 -25.83
N LEU A 475 36.89 -7.00 -25.08
CA LEU A 475 35.54 -7.52 -24.90
C LEU A 475 34.65 -6.53 -24.14
N ARG A 476 35.16 -5.88 -23.10
CA ARG A 476 34.45 -4.79 -22.40
C ARG A 476 34.06 -3.67 -23.35
N LEU A 477 34.99 -3.17 -24.17
CA LEU A 477 34.67 -2.16 -25.19
C LEU A 477 33.65 -2.67 -26.23
N THR A 478 33.78 -3.92 -26.67
CA THR A 478 32.85 -4.52 -27.62
C THR A 478 31.44 -4.71 -27.04
N HIS A 479 31.33 -4.98 -25.73
CA HIS A 479 30.04 -5.11 -25.01
C HIS A 479 29.20 -3.83 -25.13
N TYR A 480 29.84 -2.66 -25.00
CA TYR A 480 29.19 -1.36 -25.23
C TYR A 480 29.10 -1.00 -26.72
N GLY A 481 29.25 -1.98 -27.62
CA GLY A 481 28.98 -1.88 -29.05
C GLY A 481 30.04 -1.12 -29.86
N PHE A 482 31.25 -0.92 -29.32
CA PHE A 482 32.34 -0.33 -30.08
C PHE A 482 32.78 -1.24 -31.22
N GLN A 483 32.98 -0.67 -32.41
CA GLN A 483 33.37 -1.42 -33.60
C GLN A 483 34.73 -0.95 -34.14
N LYS A 484 35.55 -1.89 -34.60
CA LYS A 484 36.88 -1.59 -35.16
C LYS A 484 36.77 -0.75 -36.43
N LYS A 485 37.45 0.39 -36.43
CA LYS A 485 37.66 1.28 -37.57
C LYS A 485 39.14 1.67 -37.64
N ARG A 486 39.90 0.94 -38.46
CA ARG A 486 41.37 1.10 -38.60
C ARG A 486 42.10 0.89 -37.26
N ASP A 487 42.68 1.94 -36.70
CA ASP A 487 43.49 2.00 -35.48
C ASP A 487 42.68 2.38 -34.23
N GLN A 488 41.36 2.58 -34.35
CA GLN A 488 40.47 2.95 -33.25
C GLN A 488 39.19 2.09 -33.24
N LEU A 489 38.50 2.09 -32.11
CA LEU A 489 37.19 1.50 -31.88
C LEU A 489 36.17 2.63 -31.81
N VAL A 490 35.08 2.56 -32.58
CA VAL A 490 34.08 3.64 -32.67
C VAL A 490 32.70 3.13 -32.26
N GLN A 491 32.02 3.87 -31.39
CA GLN A 491 30.60 3.75 -31.08
C GLN A 491 29.86 4.96 -31.64
N LYS A 492 28.82 4.76 -32.46
CA LYS A 492 27.98 5.82 -33.06
C LYS A 492 26.62 5.97 -32.39
N ASP A 493 26.16 4.94 -31.68
CA ASP A 493 24.90 4.94 -30.97
C ASP A 493 24.99 5.79 -29.70
N GLU A 494 24.04 6.71 -29.54
CA GLU A 494 24.05 7.71 -28.48
C GLU A 494 23.79 7.10 -27.10
N GLU A 495 22.86 6.13 -27.00
CA GLU A 495 22.53 5.46 -25.75
C GLU A 495 23.68 4.58 -25.26
N ARG A 496 24.29 3.78 -26.16
CA ARG A 496 25.47 2.98 -25.82
C ARG A 496 26.69 3.82 -25.47
N SER A 497 26.83 5.00 -26.09
CA SER A 497 27.86 5.97 -25.73
C SER A 497 27.65 6.51 -24.32
N TYR A 498 26.41 6.83 -23.95
CA TYR A 498 26.05 7.25 -22.61
C TYR A 498 26.30 6.15 -21.57
N ASP A 499 25.83 4.92 -21.83
CA ASP A 499 26.01 3.78 -20.93
C ASP A 499 27.50 3.49 -20.69
N PHE A 500 28.35 3.51 -21.72
CA PHE A 500 29.80 3.36 -21.57
C PHE A 500 30.42 4.44 -20.66
N LEU A 501 30.02 5.71 -20.84
CA LEU A 501 30.58 6.82 -20.06
C LEU A 501 30.18 6.82 -18.59
N VAL A 502 28.98 6.31 -18.28
CA VAL A 502 28.44 6.30 -16.91
C VAL A 502 28.71 4.98 -16.19
N GLU A 503 28.64 3.85 -16.90
CA GLU A 503 28.70 2.52 -16.30
C GLU A 503 30.09 1.89 -16.39
N GLU A 504 30.76 1.90 -17.55
CA GLU A 504 32.06 1.20 -17.70
C GLU A 504 33.25 2.07 -17.36
N LEU A 505 33.28 3.32 -17.83
CA LEU A 505 34.45 4.19 -17.72
C LEU A 505 34.92 4.37 -16.27
N PRO A 506 34.04 4.55 -15.26
CA PRO A 506 34.45 4.62 -13.85
C PRO A 506 34.91 3.28 -13.26
N ASN A 507 34.58 2.16 -13.91
CA ASN A 507 34.81 0.79 -13.42
C ASN A 507 35.94 0.06 -14.20
N LEU A 508 36.72 0.80 -15.00
CA LEU A 508 37.88 0.25 -15.67
C LEU A 508 38.96 -0.18 -14.66
N PRO A 509 39.71 -1.26 -14.92
CA PRO A 509 40.76 -1.73 -14.02
C PRO A 509 41.89 -0.71 -13.80
N ASP A 510 42.54 -0.73 -12.63
CA ASP A 510 43.62 0.21 -12.25
C ASP A 510 44.86 0.19 -13.17
N TRP A 511 45.05 -0.88 -13.95
CA TRP A 511 46.12 -1.01 -14.95
C TRP A 511 45.78 -0.36 -16.30
N VAL A 512 44.60 0.26 -16.40
CA VAL A 512 44.12 1.00 -17.57
C VAL A 512 44.13 2.50 -17.27
N GLU A 513 45.01 3.25 -17.94
CA GLU A 513 45.02 4.70 -17.89
C GLU A 513 44.18 5.30 -19.02
N VAL A 514 43.32 6.25 -18.69
CA VAL A 514 42.43 6.91 -19.65
C VAL A 514 42.92 8.33 -19.95
N PHE A 515 43.04 8.65 -21.23
CA PHE A 515 43.44 9.96 -21.74
C PHE A 515 42.30 10.57 -22.57
N TYR A 516 42.00 11.84 -22.34
CA TYR A 516 40.98 12.59 -23.07
C TYR A 516 41.62 13.60 -24.02
N SER A 517 41.00 13.84 -25.18
CA SER A 517 41.35 15.02 -26.00
C SER A 517 40.92 16.32 -25.30
N ASP A 518 41.55 17.45 -25.61
CA ASP A 518 41.16 18.77 -25.05
C ASP A 518 39.68 19.12 -25.35
N ALA A 519 39.14 18.62 -26.46
CA ALA A 519 37.73 18.77 -26.83
C ALA A 519 36.79 17.90 -25.97
N PHE A 520 37.29 16.77 -25.44
CA PHE A 520 36.55 15.82 -24.61
C PHE A 520 36.73 16.09 -23.10
N ALA A 521 37.73 16.88 -22.71
CA ALA A 521 38.09 17.18 -21.32
C ALA A 521 37.00 17.95 -20.53
N ASN A 522 36.05 18.61 -21.21
CA ASN A 522 34.97 19.38 -20.59
C ASN A 522 33.76 18.52 -20.16
N ARG A 523 33.99 17.50 -19.34
CA ARG A 523 32.99 16.61 -18.70
C ARG A 523 31.89 16.12 -19.68
N PRO A 524 32.05 14.94 -20.29
CA PRO A 524 31.11 14.43 -21.30
C PRO A 524 29.72 14.10 -20.72
N VAL A 525 29.65 13.83 -19.41
CA VAL A 525 28.41 13.69 -18.64
C VAL A 525 28.43 14.68 -17.48
N ARG A 526 27.35 15.45 -17.31
CA ARG A 526 27.18 16.46 -16.28
C ARG A 526 25.94 16.16 -15.43
N PRO A 527 25.98 16.40 -14.11
CA PRO A 527 24.77 16.35 -13.29
C PRO A 527 23.82 17.50 -13.68
N MET A 528 22.52 17.30 -13.48
CA MET A 528 21.52 18.35 -13.69
C MET A 528 21.87 19.60 -12.86
N PRO A 529 21.96 20.81 -13.48
CA PRO A 529 22.21 22.02 -12.72
C PRO A 529 21.03 22.35 -11.81
N LYS A 530 21.31 22.96 -10.65
CA LYS A 530 20.26 23.42 -9.74
C LYS A 530 19.45 24.52 -10.42
N VAL A 531 18.16 24.27 -10.64
CA VAL A 531 17.20 25.24 -11.13
C VAL A 531 16.68 26.03 -9.93
N THR A 532 16.83 27.35 -9.97
CA THR A 532 16.26 28.29 -9.00
C THR A 532 15.11 29.03 -9.67
N ALA A 533 14.02 29.26 -8.92
CA ALA A 533 12.87 30.01 -9.41
C ALA A 533 12.71 31.28 -8.58
N GLY A 534 12.75 32.46 -9.19
CA GLY A 534 12.40 33.72 -8.55
C GLY A 534 10.93 34.05 -8.79
N VAL A 535 10.20 34.46 -7.76
CA VAL A 535 8.79 34.87 -7.88
C VAL A 535 8.58 36.26 -7.30
N SER A 536 8.10 37.15 -8.18
CA SER A 536 7.67 38.51 -7.87
C SER A 536 6.22 38.74 -8.26
N VAL A 537 5.62 39.79 -7.73
CA VAL A 537 4.33 40.33 -8.19
C VAL A 537 4.65 41.61 -8.97
N ASN A 538 4.11 41.76 -10.18
CA ASN A 538 4.33 42.94 -11.00
C ASN A 538 3.27 44.03 -10.73
N ASP A 539 3.39 45.17 -11.39
CA ASP A 539 2.48 46.32 -11.23
C ASP A 539 1.04 46.06 -11.75
N THR A 540 0.82 44.94 -12.46
CA THR A 540 -0.50 44.54 -12.96
C THR A 540 -1.13 43.41 -12.16
N ASP A 541 -0.65 43.15 -10.93
CA ASP A 541 -1.12 42.10 -10.05
C ASP A 541 -1.04 40.70 -10.71
N LEU A 542 0.04 40.46 -11.46
CA LEU A 542 0.41 39.14 -11.98
C LEU A 542 1.69 38.65 -11.32
N LEU A 543 1.78 37.33 -11.16
CA LEU A 543 3.00 36.68 -10.71
C LEU A 543 3.98 36.59 -11.86
N GLU A 544 5.17 37.11 -11.65
CA GLU A 544 6.30 36.93 -12.55
C GLU A 544 7.21 35.84 -11.98
N VAL A 545 7.31 34.72 -12.70
CA VAL A 545 8.17 33.59 -12.36
C VAL A 545 9.39 33.60 -13.28
N THR A 546 10.58 33.65 -12.69
CA THR A 546 11.87 33.63 -13.37
C THR A 546 12.58 32.32 -13.13
N PHE A 547 12.97 31.61 -14.17
CA PHE A 547 13.77 30.38 -14.05
C PHE A 547 15.23 30.67 -14.28
N ASN A 548 16.06 30.50 -13.25
CA ASN A 548 17.50 30.65 -13.35
C ASN A 548 18.16 29.27 -13.21
N ALA A 549 18.72 28.77 -14.31
CA ALA A 549 19.56 27.59 -14.35
C ALA A 549 20.91 27.99 -14.94
N LYS A 550 22.00 27.59 -14.27
CA LYS A 550 23.36 27.92 -14.73
C LYS A 550 23.61 27.26 -16.09
N ASP A 551 24.02 28.04 -17.08
CA ASP A 551 24.41 27.60 -18.42
C ASP A 551 23.31 26.89 -19.24
N LEU A 552 22.02 27.06 -18.89
CA LEU A 552 20.88 26.54 -19.66
C LEU A 552 19.89 27.65 -20.01
N ASP A 553 19.40 27.67 -21.25
CA ASP A 553 18.30 28.54 -21.66
C ASP A 553 16.92 27.88 -21.37
N PHE A 554 15.85 28.68 -21.38
CA PHE A 554 14.49 28.19 -21.07
C PHE A 554 14.00 27.13 -22.08
N ASN A 555 14.37 27.25 -23.36
CA ASN A 555 13.96 26.29 -24.38
C ASN A 555 14.66 24.95 -24.18
N GLU A 556 15.96 24.95 -23.87
CA GLU A 556 16.73 23.77 -23.53
C GLU A 556 16.20 23.10 -22.25
N LEU A 557 15.77 23.88 -21.24
CA LEU A 557 15.07 23.33 -20.07
C LEU A 557 13.75 22.62 -20.45
N MET A 558 12.96 23.17 -21.38
CA MET A 558 11.75 22.52 -21.87
C MET A 558 12.06 21.23 -22.65
N GLU A 559 13.12 21.20 -23.46
CA GLU A 559 13.58 20.00 -24.18
C GLU A 559 14.05 18.89 -23.23
N ILE A 560 14.73 19.27 -22.13
CA ILE A 560 15.11 18.36 -21.04
C ILE A 560 13.84 17.78 -20.38
N LEU A 561 12.84 18.62 -20.07
CA LEU A 561 11.57 18.17 -19.48
C LEU A 561 10.80 17.23 -20.43
N ASP A 562 10.80 17.48 -21.73
CA ASP A 562 10.18 16.59 -22.71
C ASP A 562 10.90 15.25 -22.80
N SER A 563 12.23 15.25 -22.70
CA SER A 563 13.03 14.02 -22.63
C SER A 563 12.72 13.23 -21.36
N TYR A 564 12.53 13.91 -20.22
CA TYR A 564 12.08 13.30 -18.97
C TYR A 564 10.66 12.72 -19.07
N ARG A 565 9.71 13.43 -19.70
CA ARG A 565 8.34 12.93 -19.94
C ARG A 565 8.33 11.67 -20.81
N GLN A 566 9.26 11.56 -21.76
CA GLN A 566 9.46 10.37 -22.58
C GLN A 566 10.20 9.24 -21.84
N LYS A 567 10.48 9.40 -20.54
CA LYS A 567 11.19 8.44 -19.69
C LYS A 567 12.60 8.10 -20.21
N ARG A 568 13.26 9.06 -20.86
CA ARG A 568 14.67 8.90 -21.27
C ARG A 568 15.58 8.97 -20.04
N LYS A 569 16.69 8.22 -20.05
CA LYS A 569 17.70 8.24 -18.98
C LYS A 569 18.55 9.52 -19.00
N TYR A 570 18.68 10.13 -20.17
CA TYR A 570 19.56 11.28 -20.42
C TYR A 570 18.93 12.27 -21.39
N HIS A 571 19.51 13.48 -21.43
CA HIS A 571 19.28 14.47 -22.48
C HIS A 571 20.62 14.99 -23.01
N ARG A 572 20.72 15.19 -24.32
CA ARG A 572 21.93 15.72 -24.98
C ARG A 572 21.80 17.22 -25.22
N LEU A 573 22.69 18.00 -24.62
CA LEU A 573 22.72 19.46 -24.75
C LEU A 573 23.27 19.91 -26.11
N LYS A 574 23.06 21.20 -26.43
CA LYS A 574 23.61 21.83 -27.65
C LYS A 574 25.14 21.78 -27.72
N ASP A 575 25.82 21.74 -26.58
CA ASP A 575 27.28 21.62 -26.48
C ASP A 575 27.80 20.16 -26.61
N LYS A 576 26.91 19.22 -26.97
CA LYS A 576 27.13 17.77 -27.10
C LYS A 576 27.38 17.02 -25.79
N THR A 577 27.27 17.65 -24.63
CA THR A 577 27.36 16.95 -23.33
C THR A 577 26.05 16.28 -22.94
N PHE A 578 26.13 15.23 -22.15
CA PHE A 578 24.97 14.52 -21.61
C PHE A 578 24.59 15.04 -20.22
N ILE A 579 23.30 15.24 -19.98
CA ILE A 579 22.73 15.41 -18.64
C ILE A 579 21.98 14.14 -18.26
N THR A 580 22.30 13.60 -17.08
CA THR A 580 21.52 12.52 -16.46
C THR A 580 20.24 13.08 -15.87
N LEU A 581 19.10 12.50 -16.26
CA LEU A 581 17.78 12.93 -15.79
C LEU A 581 17.43 12.22 -14.49
N GLY A 582 17.63 12.90 -13.35
CA GLY A 582 17.24 12.39 -12.03
C GLY A 582 15.75 12.58 -11.74
N GLU A 583 15.16 11.67 -10.95
CA GLU A 583 13.70 11.61 -10.75
C GLU A 583 13.12 12.79 -9.96
N GLN A 584 13.76 13.24 -8.87
CA GLN A 584 13.12 14.16 -7.91
C GLN A 584 12.99 15.61 -8.43
N GLN A 585 14.09 16.23 -8.88
CA GLN A 585 14.09 17.64 -9.28
C GLN A 585 13.26 17.89 -10.56
N MET A 586 13.33 16.96 -11.52
CA MET A 586 12.61 17.06 -12.79
C MET A 586 11.10 16.98 -12.59
N GLN A 587 10.67 16.23 -11.58
CA GLN A 587 9.28 16.03 -11.27
C GLN A 587 8.60 17.33 -10.81
N ALA A 588 9.20 18.08 -9.89
CA ALA A 588 8.61 19.32 -9.38
C ALA A 588 8.48 20.39 -10.48
N ILE A 589 9.48 20.49 -11.35
CA ILE A 589 9.48 21.44 -12.47
C ILE A 589 8.44 21.01 -13.52
N ALA A 590 8.36 19.71 -13.84
CA ALA A 590 7.34 19.19 -14.75
C ALA A 590 5.92 19.43 -14.19
N ASP A 591 5.68 19.10 -12.92
CA ASP A 591 4.41 19.32 -12.24
C ASP A 591 4.02 20.81 -12.31
N PHE A 592 4.96 21.72 -12.05
CA PHE A 592 4.75 23.16 -12.17
C PHE A 592 4.37 23.58 -13.60
N VAL A 593 5.15 23.21 -14.61
CA VAL A 593 4.91 23.58 -16.02
C VAL A 593 3.56 23.03 -16.51
N ASP A 594 3.22 21.80 -16.12
CA ASP A 594 1.96 21.16 -16.50
C ASP A 594 0.76 21.81 -15.80
N ASN A 595 0.91 22.25 -14.54
CA ASN A 595 -0.18 22.89 -13.78
C ASN A 595 -0.43 24.33 -14.19
N THR A 596 0.61 25.03 -14.59
CA THR A 596 0.52 26.43 -15.02
C THR A 596 0.23 26.59 -16.51
N GLY A 597 0.39 25.52 -17.31
CA GLY A 597 0.11 25.54 -18.75
C GLY A 597 1.16 26.30 -19.57
N ILE A 598 2.34 26.53 -19.00
CA ILE A 598 3.39 27.39 -19.54
C ILE A 598 3.98 26.87 -20.86
N GLY A 599 3.95 25.54 -21.09
CA GLY A 599 4.58 24.91 -22.25
C GLY A 599 4.09 25.33 -23.64
N LYS A 600 3.13 26.27 -23.75
CA LYS A 600 2.65 26.86 -25.01
C LYS A 600 2.74 28.39 -25.08
N ALA A 601 3.04 29.07 -23.98
CA ALA A 601 3.18 30.52 -23.97
C ALA A 601 4.55 30.88 -24.55
N LYS A 602 4.60 31.90 -25.43
CA LYS A 602 5.87 32.52 -25.82
C LYS A 602 6.47 33.15 -24.57
N ALA A 603 7.34 32.41 -23.88
CA ALA A 603 8.18 32.98 -22.83
C ALA A 603 9.14 33.96 -23.52
N ASP A 604 9.06 35.23 -23.16
CA ASP A 604 10.02 36.24 -23.61
C ASP A 604 11.28 36.10 -22.72
N GLY A 605 12.08 35.08 -23.02
CA GLY A 605 13.21 34.67 -22.17
C GLY A 605 12.81 33.81 -20.96
N MET A 606 13.55 33.94 -19.85
CA MET A 606 13.38 33.15 -18.61
C MET A 606 12.17 33.59 -17.74
N LYS A 607 11.30 34.48 -18.21
CA LYS A 607 10.20 35.11 -17.45
C LYS A 607 8.84 34.58 -17.89
N VAL A 608 7.98 34.25 -16.92
CA VAL A 608 6.62 33.76 -17.16
C VAL A 608 5.62 34.49 -16.27
N GLU A 609 4.58 35.06 -16.88
CA GLU A 609 3.49 35.72 -16.15
C GLU A 609 2.36 34.72 -15.86
N LEU A 610 1.90 34.69 -14.60
CA LEU A 610 0.83 33.83 -14.12
C LEU A 610 -0.19 34.62 -13.28
N PRO A 611 -1.46 34.18 -13.20
CA PRO A 611 -2.42 34.76 -12.28
C PRO A 611 -2.00 34.58 -10.81
N ILE A 612 -2.32 35.57 -9.95
CA ILE A 612 -2.06 35.51 -8.49
C ILE A 612 -2.63 34.26 -7.82
N SER A 613 -3.71 33.68 -8.35
CA SER A 613 -4.28 32.43 -7.83
C SER A 613 -3.28 31.26 -7.79
N GLN A 614 -2.20 31.31 -8.59
CA GLN A 614 -1.13 30.31 -8.58
C GLN A 614 -0.10 30.51 -7.47
N ALA A 615 -0.13 31.64 -6.73
CA ALA A 615 0.87 31.96 -5.70
C ALA A 615 0.89 30.91 -4.59
N MET A 616 -0.30 30.48 -4.14
CA MET A 616 -0.47 29.51 -3.08
C MET A 616 0.05 28.13 -3.48
N TYR A 617 -0.21 27.72 -4.72
CA TYR A 617 0.29 26.47 -5.28
C TYR A 617 1.82 26.47 -5.37
N LEU A 618 2.39 27.55 -5.90
CA LEU A 618 3.83 27.77 -5.99
C LEU A 618 4.54 27.68 -4.64
N ASP A 619 4.00 28.36 -3.62
CA ASP A 619 4.61 28.33 -2.30
C ASP A 619 4.54 26.94 -1.66
N GLU A 620 3.42 26.22 -1.82
CA GLU A 620 3.26 24.85 -1.31
C GLU A 620 4.20 23.87 -2.03
N LEU A 621 4.35 24.00 -3.35
CA LEU A 621 5.27 23.19 -4.14
C LEU A 621 6.71 23.41 -3.70
N ALA A 622 7.13 24.67 -3.53
CA ALA A 622 8.48 25.03 -3.08
C ALA A 622 8.78 24.64 -1.62
N ARG A 623 7.75 24.56 -0.74
CA ARG A 623 7.93 24.04 0.63
C ARG A 623 8.05 22.53 0.68
N ALA A 624 7.35 21.83 -0.23
CA ALA A 624 7.30 20.38 -0.23
C ALA A 624 8.50 19.72 -0.91
N ASP A 625 9.23 20.44 -1.74
CA ASP A 625 10.40 19.93 -2.47
C ASP A 625 11.63 20.81 -2.24
N GLU A 626 12.60 20.31 -1.49
CA GLU A 626 13.85 21.02 -1.18
C GLU A 626 14.71 21.32 -2.42
N SER A 627 14.46 20.63 -3.54
CA SER A 627 15.18 20.84 -4.79
C SER A 627 14.75 22.13 -5.52
N LEU A 628 13.54 22.63 -5.26
CA LEU A 628 13.02 23.88 -5.82
C LEU A 628 13.24 25.05 -4.85
N ARG A 629 14.34 25.79 -5.04
CA ARG A 629 14.57 27.02 -4.28
C ARG A 629 13.79 28.18 -4.87
N LEU A 630 12.83 28.68 -4.09
CA LEU A 630 11.98 29.81 -4.45
C LEU A 630 12.46 31.11 -3.78
N GLU A 631 12.98 32.04 -4.58
CA GLU A 631 13.27 33.40 -4.11
C GLU A 631 11.97 34.22 -4.13
N ARG A 632 11.56 34.74 -2.97
CA ARG A 632 10.25 35.37 -2.78
C ARG A 632 10.38 36.87 -2.55
N SER A 633 9.71 37.67 -3.39
CA SER A 633 9.50 39.10 -3.14
C SER A 633 8.79 39.37 -1.79
N ARG A 634 8.77 40.62 -1.34
CA ARG A 634 8.10 40.99 -0.08
C ARG A 634 6.58 40.89 -0.24
N GLU A 635 6.10 41.29 -1.41
CA GLU A 635 4.70 41.31 -1.84
C GLU A 635 4.17 39.88 -1.90
N PHE A 636 4.89 38.96 -2.54
CA PHE A 636 4.54 37.53 -2.57
C PHE A 636 4.44 36.93 -1.16
N ARG A 637 5.38 37.24 -0.28
CA ARG A 637 5.36 36.76 1.11
C ARG A 637 4.17 37.29 1.90
N ALA A 638 3.75 38.53 1.66
CA ALA A 638 2.56 39.10 2.29
C ALA A 638 1.30 38.34 1.87
N ILE A 639 1.09 38.13 0.55
CA ILE A 639 -0.07 37.38 0.01
C ILE A 639 -0.17 35.99 0.65
N VAL A 640 0.93 35.24 0.64
CA VAL A 640 0.96 33.87 1.18
C VAL A 640 0.64 33.86 2.68
N ARG A 641 1.20 34.81 3.45
CA ARG A 641 0.94 34.92 4.89
C ARG A 641 -0.51 35.25 5.15
N ASP A 642 -1.06 36.26 4.49
CA ASP A 642 -2.41 36.78 4.77
C ASP A 642 -3.52 35.77 4.43
N ILE A 643 -3.25 34.83 3.51
CA ILE A 643 -4.17 33.74 3.15
C ILE A 643 -4.00 32.51 4.07
N ARG A 644 -2.76 32.12 4.42
CA ARG A 644 -2.51 30.93 5.25
C ARG A 644 -2.72 31.15 6.74
N HIS A 645 -2.43 32.36 7.21
CA HIS A 645 -2.48 32.75 8.60
C HIS A 645 -3.45 33.92 8.77
N PRO A 646 -4.75 33.72 8.45
CA PRO A 646 -5.75 34.77 8.59
C PRO A 646 -5.93 35.24 10.04
N GLU A 647 -5.51 34.45 11.03
CA GLU A 647 -5.45 34.81 12.45
C GLU A 647 -4.48 35.96 12.76
N ASP A 648 -3.45 36.12 11.94
CA ASP A 648 -2.44 37.18 12.09
C ASP A 648 -2.85 38.48 11.36
N ASN A 649 -3.95 38.44 10.61
CA ASN A 649 -4.41 39.59 9.83
C ASN A 649 -5.07 40.64 10.74
N THR A 650 -4.80 41.91 10.47
CA THR A 650 -5.29 43.07 11.24
C THR A 650 -6.58 43.63 10.66
N ALA A 651 -7.45 42.82 10.07
CA ALA A 651 -8.70 43.30 9.48
C ALA A 651 -9.60 43.91 10.57
N GLU A 652 -9.92 45.19 10.44
CA GLU A 652 -10.73 45.91 11.44
C GLU A 652 -12.18 45.45 11.39
N VAL A 653 -12.64 44.82 12.48
CA VAL A 653 -14.02 44.41 12.66
C VAL A 653 -14.90 45.64 12.90
N PRO A 654 -16.06 45.78 12.22
CA PRO A 654 -17.01 46.86 12.48
C PRO A 654 -17.40 46.93 13.96
N GLU A 655 -17.37 48.14 14.54
CA GLU A 655 -17.60 48.36 15.99
C GLU A 655 -18.95 47.80 16.48
N SER A 656 -19.99 47.84 15.64
CA SER A 656 -21.31 47.26 15.95
C SER A 656 -21.30 45.74 16.14
N LEU A 657 -20.32 45.03 15.58
CA LEU A 657 -20.23 43.56 15.58
C LEU A 657 -19.08 43.02 16.45
N LYS A 658 -18.15 43.88 16.89
CA LYS A 658 -16.95 43.51 17.66
C LYS A 658 -17.25 42.77 18.96
N GLY A 659 -18.32 43.13 19.67
CA GLY A 659 -18.78 42.45 20.88
C GLY A 659 -19.68 41.23 20.66
N ILE A 660 -20.04 40.94 19.40
CA ILE A 660 -20.96 39.85 19.02
C ILE A 660 -20.19 38.66 18.44
N LEU A 661 -19.14 38.93 17.67
CA LEU A 661 -18.33 37.92 17.00
C LEU A 661 -17.45 37.15 17.98
N ARG A 662 -17.27 35.86 17.70
CA ARG A 662 -16.27 35.00 18.37
C ARG A 662 -14.94 35.05 17.62
N ASP A 663 -13.84 34.71 18.28
CA ASP A 663 -12.48 34.76 17.70
C ASP A 663 -12.38 34.01 16.37
N TYR A 664 -12.92 32.78 16.30
CA TYR A 664 -12.93 32.03 15.04
C TYR A 664 -13.75 32.76 13.95
N GLN A 665 -14.85 33.42 14.28
CA GLN A 665 -15.63 34.17 13.29
C GLN A 665 -14.84 35.38 12.77
N VAL A 666 -14.05 36.04 13.62
CA VAL A 666 -13.12 37.10 13.21
C VAL A 666 -12.06 36.56 12.25
N THR A 667 -11.48 35.40 12.52
CA THR A 667 -10.55 34.73 11.60
C THR A 667 -11.19 34.46 10.23
N GLY A 668 -12.46 34.01 10.21
CA GLY A 668 -13.14 33.71 8.96
C GLY A 668 -13.51 34.95 8.15
N TYR A 669 -13.92 36.02 8.81
CA TYR A 669 -14.08 37.35 8.21
C TYR A 669 -12.75 37.88 7.65
N SER A 670 -11.67 37.75 8.40
CA SER A 670 -10.33 38.22 8.00
C SER A 670 -9.83 37.45 6.78
N TRP A 671 -10.06 36.13 6.74
CA TRP A 671 -9.75 35.28 5.59
C TRP A 671 -10.53 35.67 4.33
N LEU A 672 -11.85 35.90 4.44
CA LEU A 672 -12.66 36.41 3.32
C LEU A 672 -12.15 37.77 2.82
N SER A 673 -11.74 38.63 3.75
CA SER A 673 -11.17 39.95 3.44
C SER A 673 -9.84 39.84 2.69
N SER A 674 -8.91 39.00 3.16
CA SER A 674 -7.65 38.73 2.47
C SER A 674 -7.87 38.26 1.03
N LEU A 675 -8.77 37.30 0.82
CA LEU A 675 -9.05 36.79 -0.53
C LEU A 675 -9.63 37.87 -1.44
N ALA A 676 -10.58 38.68 -0.92
CA ALA A 676 -11.16 39.77 -1.69
C ALA A 676 -10.14 40.84 -2.09
N ASP A 677 -9.20 41.17 -1.19
CA ASP A 677 -8.16 42.18 -1.43
C ASP A 677 -7.17 41.74 -2.52
N TYR A 678 -7.03 40.43 -2.75
CA TYR A 678 -6.21 39.87 -3.83
C TYR A 678 -7.03 39.38 -5.04
N HIS A 679 -8.32 39.72 -5.14
CA HIS A 679 -9.23 39.28 -6.20
C HIS A 679 -9.36 37.75 -6.35
N LEU A 680 -9.23 37.02 -5.24
CA LEU A 680 -9.32 35.57 -5.17
C LEU A 680 -10.70 35.14 -4.64
N GLY A 681 -11.13 33.95 -5.07
CA GLY A 681 -12.33 33.31 -4.56
C GLY A 681 -12.03 32.25 -3.50
N GLY A 682 -13.04 31.92 -2.68
CA GLY A 682 -12.87 30.93 -1.62
C GLY A 682 -14.16 30.25 -1.17
N ILE A 683 -13.99 29.09 -0.51
CA ILE A 683 -15.05 28.32 0.13
C ILE A 683 -14.97 28.46 1.65
N LEU A 684 -15.96 29.13 2.25
CA LEU A 684 -16.16 29.07 3.70
C LEU A 684 -16.97 27.82 4.04
N ALA A 685 -16.26 26.80 4.47
CA ALA A 685 -16.74 25.44 4.66
C ALA A 685 -16.91 25.06 6.15
N ASP A 686 -17.08 26.04 7.03
CA ASP A 686 -17.34 25.82 8.46
C ASP A 686 -18.55 24.92 8.70
N ASP A 687 -18.47 24.15 9.77
CA ASP A 687 -19.52 23.24 10.23
C ASP A 687 -20.87 23.96 10.46
N MET A 688 -21.96 23.21 10.30
CA MET A 688 -23.30 23.79 10.26
C MET A 688 -23.71 24.42 11.60
N GLY A 689 -23.92 25.73 11.66
CA GLY A 689 -24.30 26.42 12.89
C GLY A 689 -23.17 27.22 13.56
N LEU A 690 -21.98 27.27 12.98
CA LEU A 690 -20.87 28.15 13.40
C LEU A 690 -21.05 29.63 13.00
N GLY A 691 -22.15 29.98 12.32
CA GLY A 691 -22.46 31.37 11.96
C GLY A 691 -21.75 31.88 10.71
N LYS A 692 -21.69 31.08 9.63
CA LYS A 692 -21.17 31.51 8.31
C LYS A 692 -21.83 32.78 7.79
N THR A 693 -23.16 32.87 7.92
CA THR A 693 -23.94 34.05 7.52
C THR A 693 -23.45 35.30 8.23
N LEU A 694 -23.23 35.25 9.55
CA LEU A 694 -22.72 36.37 10.33
C LEU A 694 -21.32 36.80 9.88
N GLN A 695 -20.43 35.85 9.55
CA GLN A 695 -19.09 36.16 9.01
C GLN A 695 -19.19 36.92 7.68
N VAL A 696 -20.11 36.51 6.79
CA VAL A 696 -20.35 37.18 5.51
C VAL A 696 -21.01 38.56 5.70
N ILE A 697 -21.98 38.69 6.60
CA ILE A 697 -22.59 39.99 6.92
C ILE A 697 -21.52 40.96 7.44
N THR A 698 -20.62 40.48 8.31
CA THR A 698 -19.48 41.28 8.80
C THR A 698 -18.60 41.74 7.65
N PHE A 699 -18.28 40.84 6.70
CA PHE A 699 -17.54 41.19 5.49
C PHE A 699 -18.24 42.25 4.64
N LEU A 700 -19.55 42.08 4.39
CA LEU A 700 -20.35 43.01 3.59
C LEU A 700 -20.42 44.39 4.23
N LEU A 701 -20.57 44.45 5.56
CA LEU A 701 -20.60 45.71 6.32
C LEU A 701 -19.22 46.38 6.30
N ALA A 702 -18.16 45.65 6.60
CA ALA A 702 -16.80 46.19 6.62
C ALA A 702 -16.34 46.71 5.25
N LYS A 703 -16.79 46.06 4.17
CA LYS A 703 -16.46 46.48 2.81
C LYS A 703 -17.51 47.44 2.22
N GLN A 704 -18.54 47.90 2.94
CA GLN A 704 -19.61 48.73 2.35
C GLN A 704 -19.08 49.94 1.56
N ASP A 705 -19.58 50.14 0.34
CA ASP A 705 -19.27 51.30 -0.51
C ASP A 705 -20.45 51.60 -1.43
N TYR A 706 -21.11 52.74 -1.21
CA TYR A 706 -22.27 53.18 -1.97
C TYR A 706 -21.97 53.60 -3.41
N GLN A 707 -20.69 53.75 -3.79
CA GLN A 707 -20.30 54.04 -5.17
C GLN A 707 -20.10 52.76 -6.00
N GLN A 708 -20.05 51.60 -5.35
CA GLN A 708 -19.87 50.31 -6.00
C GLN A 708 -21.22 49.62 -6.23
N PRO A 709 -21.33 48.72 -7.23
CA PRO A 709 -22.53 47.92 -7.43
C PRO A 709 -22.87 47.06 -6.20
N PRO A 710 -24.14 46.67 -6.02
CA PRO A 710 -24.54 45.83 -4.89
C PRO A 710 -23.83 44.47 -4.92
N SER A 711 -23.68 43.88 -3.73
CA SER A 711 -23.29 42.48 -3.60
C SER A 711 -24.51 41.57 -3.81
N LEU A 712 -24.29 40.36 -4.30
CA LEU A 712 -25.34 39.39 -4.59
C LEU A 712 -25.20 38.15 -3.70
N VAL A 713 -26.23 37.82 -2.96
CA VAL A 713 -26.37 36.54 -2.26
C VAL A 713 -27.34 35.65 -3.03
N VAL A 714 -26.90 34.45 -3.40
CA VAL A 714 -27.73 33.43 -4.03
C VAL A 714 -27.93 32.30 -3.02
N ALA A 715 -29.15 32.14 -2.53
CA ALA A 715 -29.47 31.17 -1.49
C ALA A 715 -30.59 30.21 -1.91
N PRO A 716 -30.80 29.09 -1.19
CA PRO A 716 -32.02 28.29 -1.35
C PRO A 716 -33.28 29.14 -1.10
N THR A 717 -34.39 28.79 -1.74
CA THR A 717 -35.67 29.53 -1.59
C THR A 717 -36.17 29.64 -0.15
N SER A 718 -35.79 28.67 0.68
CA SER A 718 -36.08 28.65 2.12
C SER A 718 -35.28 29.66 2.94
N LEU A 719 -34.11 30.12 2.46
CA LEU A 719 -33.17 30.94 3.22
C LEU A 719 -33.12 32.40 2.80
N MET A 720 -33.72 32.74 1.65
CA MET A 720 -33.70 34.11 1.10
C MET A 720 -34.14 35.17 2.13
N TYR A 721 -35.26 34.94 2.82
CA TYR A 721 -35.74 35.89 3.82
C TYR A 721 -35.03 35.74 5.18
N ASN A 722 -34.46 34.58 5.49
CA ASN A 722 -33.60 34.43 6.67
C ASN A 722 -32.35 35.29 6.56
N TRP A 723 -31.74 35.37 5.37
CA TRP A 723 -30.66 36.31 5.09
C TRP A 723 -31.07 37.76 5.30
N LEU A 724 -32.28 38.13 4.86
CA LEU A 724 -32.80 39.48 5.04
C LEU A 724 -32.97 39.82 6.53
N ASP A 725 -33.60 38.92 7.30
CA ASP A 725 -33.77 39.06 8.75
C ASP A 725 -32.43 39.11 9.51
N GLU A 726 -31.44 38.30 9.09
CA GLU A 726 -30.11 38.31 9.72
C GLU A 726 -29.33 39.60 9.42
N ILE A 727 -29.42 40.14 8.20
CA ILE A 727 -28.83 41.44 7.86
C ILE A 727 -29.50 42.54 8.69
N GLU A 728 -30.83 42.59 8.75
CA GLU A 728 -31.55 43.60 9.54
C GLU A 728 -31.20 43.52 11.04
N ARG A 729 -30.97 42.31 11.55
CA ARG A 729 -30.59 42.09 12.96
C ARG A 729 -29.15 42.51 13.27
N PHE A 730 -28.19 42.10 12.45
CA PHE A 730 -26.76 42.21 12.77
C PHE A 730 -26.11 43.45 12.14
N ALA A 731 -26.60 43.89 10.98
CA ALA A 731 -26.07 45.03 10.24
C ALA A 731 -27.22 45.87 9.64
N PRO A 732 -28.06 46.53 10.47
CA PRO A 732 -29.18 47.35 10.00
C PRO A 732 -28.76 48.52 9.11
N GLU A 733 -27.46 48.84 9.10
CA GLU A 733 -26.84 49.86 8.25
C GLU A 733 -26.71 49.42 6.78
N LEU A 734 -26.78 48.11 6.49
CA LEU A 734 -26.80 47.55 5.14
C LEU A 734 -28.23 47.55 4.58
N LYS A 735 -28.43 48.22 3.45
CA LYS A 735 -29.70 48.17 2.71
C LYS A 735 -29.78 46.88 1.90
N ALA A 736 -30.46 45.87 2.43
CA ALA A 736 -30.67 44.60 1.75
C ALA A 736 -32.07 44.48 1.11
N CYS A 737 -32.15 43.79 -0.03
CA CYS A 737 -33.42 43.51 -0.71
C CYS A 737 -33.52 42.06 -1.20
N ALA A 738 -34.65 41.41 -0.93
CA ALA A 738 -34.99 40.13 -1.54
C ALA A 738 -35.62 40.35 -2.93
N VAL A 739 -34.98 39.84 -3.99
CA VAL A 739 -35.46 39.92 -5.37
C VAL A 739 -36.54 38.86 -5.60
N ALA A 740 -37.74 39.14 -5.10
CA ALA A 740 -38.90 38.25 -5.12
C ALA A 740 -40.08 38.85 -5.91
N GLY A 741 -41.17 38.09 -6.06
CA GLY A 741 -42.41 38.55 -6.71
C GLY A 741 -42.55 38.11 -8.17
N THR A 742 -43.44 38.77 -8.90
CA THR A 742 -43.73 38.58 -10.34
C THR A 742 -42.55 39.02 -11.21
N LYS A 743 -42.56 38.72 -12.51
CA LYS A 743 -41.43 39.09 -13.39
C LYS A 743 -41.23 40.62 -13.45
N ALA A 744 -42.34 41.37 -13.57
CA ALA A 744 -42.31 42.84 -13.63
C ALA A 744 -41.78 43.48 -12.33
N GLU A 745 -42.17 42.95 -11.17
CA GLU A 745 -41.65 43.42 -9.88
C GLU A 745 -40.14 43.20 -9.76
N ARG A 746 -39.65 42.02 -10.19
CA ARG A 746 -38.21 41.72 -10.16
C ARG A 746 -37.42 42.58 -11.14
N GLU A 747 -37.94 42.81 -12.34
CA GLU A 747 -37.33 43.72 -13.32
C GLU A 747 -37.20 45.14 -12.75
N LYS A 748 -38.23 45.64 -12.08
CA LYS A 748 -38.20 46.94 -11.41
C LYS A 748 -37.17 46.98 -10.26
N LEU A 749 -37.22 46.01 -9.35
CA LEU A 749 -36.28 45.93 -8.22
C LEU A 749 -34.83 45.89 -8.69
N LEU A 750 -34.56 45.08 -9.72
CA LEU A 750 -33.24 45.06 -10.34
C LEU A 750 -32.95 46.43 -10.94
N ALA A 751 -33.82 47.02 -11.76
CA ALA A 751 -33.57 48.31 -12.42
C ALA A 751 -33.14 49.43 -11.44
N GLU A 752 -33.71 49.45 -10.24
CA GLU A 752 -33.45 50.45 -9.20
C GLU A 752 -32.33 50.04 -8.22
N ALA A 753 -31.76 48.84 -8.37
CA ALA A 753 -30.90 48.23 -7.35
C ALA A 753 -29.61 49.02 -7.06
N ASP A 754 -28.91 49.45 -8.10
CA ASP A 754 -27.57 50.05 -7.99
C ASP A 754 -27.61 51.40 -7.21
N ALA A 755 -28.78 52.05 -7.15
CA ALA A 755 -28.97 53.30 -6.41
C ALA A 755 -29.59 53.10 -5.02
N SER A 756 -30.13 51.91 -4.74
CA SER A 756 -31.06 51.71 -3.61
C SER A 756 -30.58 50.69 -2.58
N PHE A 757 -29.73 49.74 -2.97
CA PHE A 757 -29.37 48.59 -2.13
C PHE A 757 -27.87 48.34 -2.13
N ASP A 758 -27.36 47.90 -0.97
CA ASP A 758 -25.99 47.40 -0.80
C ASP A 758 -25.90 45.90 -1.10
N VAL A 759 -26.99 45.16 -0.81
CA VAL A 759 -27.06 43.70 -0.92
C VAL A 759 -28.37 43.27 -1.58
N LEU A 760 -28.27 42.46 -2.63
CA LEU A 760 -29.40 41.78 -3.24
C LEU A 760 -29.39 40.31 -2.85
N ILE A 761 -30.55 39.76 -2.52
CA ILE A 761 -30.71 38.35 -2.18
C ILE A 761 -31.67 37.73 -3.18
N THR A 762 -31.22 36.70 -3.89
CA THR A 762 -32.04 35.94 -4.84
C THR A 762 -31.93 34.44 -4.57
N THR A 763 -32.67 33.64 -5.33
CA THR A 763 -32.63 32.18 -5.21
C THR A 763 -32.07 31.53 -6.46
N TYR A 764 -31.45 30.36 -6.33
CA TYR A 764 -30.96 29.60 -7.50
C TYR A 764 -32.02 29.40 -8.58
N ASN A 765 -33.27 29.12 -8.17
CA ASN A 765 -34.38 28.90 -9.09
C ASN A 765 -34.83 30.19 -9.81
N MET A 766 -34.72 31.34 -9.15
CA MET A 766 -35.08 32.63 -9.73
C MET A 766 -33.95 33.13 -10.63
N LEU A 767 -32.71 33.02 -10.16
CA LEU A 767 -31.52 33.34 -10.93
C LEU A 767 -31.46 32.57 -12.25
N LYS A 768 -31.67 31.24 -12.26
CA LYS A 768 -31.65 30.48 -13.52
C LYS A 768 -32.73 30.94 -14.51
N ARG A 769 -33.91 31.35 -14.01
CA ARG A 769 -35.05 31.77 -14.82
C ARG A 769 -34.83 33.15 -15.43
N ASP A 770 -34.13 33.99 -14.69
CA ASP A 770 -33.99 35.41 -14.93
C ASP A 770 -32.56 35.82 -15.31
N ILE A 771 -31.68 34.86 -15.60
CA ILE A 771 -30.22 35.07 -15.74
C ILE A 771 -29.87 36.17 -16.75
N ASP A 772 -30.66 36.34 -17.81
CA ASP A 772 -30.44 37.38 -18.82
C ASP A 772 -30.56 38.81 -18.25
N MET A 773 -31.25 38.98 -17.13
CA MET A 773 -31.28 40.26 -16.38
C MET A 773 -30.03 40.45 -15.51
N TYR A 774 -29.46 39.37 -14.99
CA TYR A 774 -28.30 39.41 -14.07
C TYR A 774 -26.97 39.50 -14.83
N GLU A 775 -26.79 38.80 -15.96
CA GLU A 775 -25.54 38.79 -16.74
C GLU A 775 -25.22 40.16 -17.38
N LYS A 776 -26.23 41.02 -17.54
CA LYS A 776 -26.07 42.40 -18.02
C LYS A 776 -25.52 43.36 -16.96
N ARG A 777 -25.48 42.92 -15.70
CA ARG A 777 -25.05 43.73 -14.54
C ARG A 777 -23.69 43.29 -14.05
N ARG A 778 -23.05 44.18 -13.30
CA ARG A 778 -21.90 43.87 -12.47
C ARG A 778 -22.36 43.85 -11.02
N PHE A 779 -21.85 42.89 -10.26
CA PHE A 779 -21.99 42.87 -8.81
C PHE A 779 -20.62 43.04 -8.19
N ARG A 780 -20.53 43.59 -6.99
CA ARG A 780 -19.24 43.71 -6.31
C ARG A 780 -18.73 42.34 -5.87
N TYR A 781 -19.53 41.64 -5.10
CA TYR A 781 -19.25 40.26 -4.66
C TYR A 781 -20.46 39.37 -4.94
N ALA A 782 -20.22 38.09 -5.23
CA ALA A 782 -21.25 37.06 -5.22
C ALA A 782 -20.97 36.00 -4.16
N PHE A 783 -21.96 35.75 -3.30
CA PHE A 783 -21.96 34.69 -2.30
C PHE A 783 -22.99 33.63 -2.69
N LEU A 784 -22.53 32.40 -2.91
CA LEU A 784 -23.38 31.24 -3.10
C LEU A 784 -23.56 30.52 -1.76
N ASP A 785 -24.74 30.65 -1.15
CA ASP A 785 -25.08 29.91 0.05
C ASP A 785 -25.60 28.51 -0.30
N GLU A 786 -25.21 27.51 0.47
CA GLU A 786 -25.43 26.09 0.16
C GLU A 786 -24.96 25.74 -1.27
N ALA A 787 -23.67 26.00 -1.55
CA ALA A 787 -23.05 25.86 -2.87
C ALA A 787 -23.17 24.45 -3.50
N GLN A 788 -23.58 23.43 -2.75
CA GLN A 788 -23.95 22.13 -3.31
C GLN A 788 -25.06 22.22 -4.39
N HIS A 789 -25.83 23.31 -4.43
CA HIS A 789 -26.82 23.54 -5.49
C HIS A 789 -26.21 23.65 -6.91
N ILE A 790 -24.88 23.82 -7.01
CA ILE A 790 -24.13 23.90 -8.27
C ILE A 790 -23.13 22.75 -8.46
N LYS A 791 -23.28 21.68 -7.69
CA LYS A 791 -22.35 20.54 -7.67
C LYS A 791 -22.18 19.85 -9.03
N ASN A 792 -23.25 19.74 -9.81
CA ASN A 792 -23.16 19.23 -11.17
C ASN A 792 -23.01 20.39 -12.18
N PRO A 793 -21.87 20.48 -12.90
CA PRO A 793 -21.57 21.60 -13.79
C PRO A 793 -22.48 21.67 -15.03
N THR A 794 -23.18 20.57 -15.35
CA THR A 794 -24.10 20.53 -16.50
C THR A 794 -25.48 21.12 -16.20
N THR A 795 -25.81 21.34 -14.92
CA THR A 795 -27.13 21.84 -14.50
C THR A 795 -27.36 23.29 -14.91
N GLN A 796 -28.63 23.67 -15.13
CA GLN A 796 -28.99 25.06 -15.42
C GLN A 796 -28.61 26.01 -14.28
N ASN A 797 -28.68 25.57 -13.02
CA ASN A 797 -28.22 26.36 -11.87
C ASN A 797 -26.74 26.69 -11.97
N ALA A 798 -25.88 25.68 -12.18
CA ALA A 798 -24.44 25.86 -12.29
C ALA A 798 -24.08 26.77 -13.47
N ARG A 799 -24.73 26.58 -14.63
CA ARG A 799 -24.54 27.45 -15.80
C ARG A 799 -24.98 28.89 -15.56
N ALA A 800 -26.06 29.09 -14.80
CA ALA A 800 -26.57 30.43 -14.52
C ALA A 800 -25.63 31.20 -13.58
N VAL A 801 -25.17 30.60 -12.47
CA VAL A 801 -24.26 31.29 -11.55
C VAL A 801 -22.93 31.65 -12.22
N LYS A 802 -22.42 30.82 -13.12
CA LYS A 802 -21.16 31.05 -13.86
C LYS A 802 -21.25 32.17 -14.89
N ARG A 803 -22.45 32.68 -15.19
CA ARG A 803 -22.66 33.86 -16.06
C ARG A 803 -22.66 35.18 -15.29
N LEU A 804 -22.56 35.14 -13.95
CA LEU A 804 -22.47 36.34 -13.12
C LEU A 804 -21.12 37.04 -13.30
N LYS A 805 -21.15 38.36 -13.43
CA LYS A 805 -19.94 39.20 -13.54
C LYS A 805 -19.70 39.90 -12.21
N THR A 806 -18.70 39.44 -11.46
CA THR A 806 -18.40 39.97 -10.13
C THR A 806 -16.91 40.18 -9.90
N SER A 807 -16.55 41.04 -8.95
CA SER A 807 -15.15 41.28 -8.58
C SER A 807 -14.62 40.31 -7.52
N GLY A 808 -15.50 39.56 -6.85
CA GLY A 808 -15.09 38.48 -5.94
C GLY A 808 -16.18 37.41 -5.80
N TYR A 809 -15.76 36.16 -5.82
CA TYR A 809 -16.62 34.99 -5.90
C TYR A 809 -16.42 34.12 -4.65
N PHE A 810 -17.48 33.91 -3.88
CA PHE A 810 -17.43 33.15 -2.64
C PHE A 810 -18.53 32.10 -2.58
N ALA A 811 -18.19 30.97 -1.96
CA ALA A 811 -19.11 29.86 -1.73
C ALA A 811 -19.18 29.54 -0.24
N LEU A 812 -20.39 29.29 0.25
CA LEU A 812 -20.66 28.85 1.61
C LEU A 812 -21.26 27.45 1.55
N THR A 813 -20.73 26.54 2.36
CA THR A 813 -21.30 25.20 2.48
C THR A 813 -20.97 24.62 3.85
N GLY A 814 -21.85 23.75 4.38
CA GLY A 814 -21.54 22.96 5.58
C GLY A 814 -20.64 21.75 5.28
N THR A 815 -20.54 21.36 4.01
CA THR A 815 -19.89 20.13 3.56
C THR A 815 -19.06 20.45 2.31
N PRO A 816 -17.76 20.77 2.46
CA PRO A 816 -16.94 21.37 1.38
C PRO A 816 -16.86 20.55 0.10
N ILE A 817 -17.00 19.23 0.20
CA ILE A 817 -17.11 18.32 -0.92
C ILE A 817 -18.40 17.55 -0.61
N GLU A 818 -19.35 17.48 -1.58
CA GLU A 818 -20.66 16.82 -1.41
C GLU A 818 -20.86 15.39 -2.00
N ASN A 819 -20.25 14.93 -3.12
CA ASN A 819 -20.06 13.50 -3.44
C ASN A 819 -18.83 13.12 -4.30
N THR A 820 -18.28 14.02 -5.12
CA THR A 820 -17.24 13.69 -6.13
C THR A 820 -16.26 14.84 -6.37
N LEU A 821 -15.09 14.53 -6.94
CA LEU A 821 -14.09 15.54 -7.34
C LEU A 821 -14.63 16.50 -8.42
N THR A 822 -15.56 16.03 -9.27
CA THR A 822 -16.26 16.88 -10.24
C THR A 822 -17.05 18.01 -9.57
N GLU A 823 -17.60 17.79 -8.37
CA GLU A 823 -18.34 18.83 -7.67
C GLU A 823 -17.43 19.95 -7.17
N LEU A 824 -16.28 19.55 -6.60
CA LEU A 824 -15.23 20.48 -6.20
C LEU A 824 -14.78 21.32 -7.41
N TRP A 825 -14.54 20.68 -8.55
CA TRP A 825 -14.22 21.39 -9.79
C TRP A 825 -15.33 22.37 -10.20
N SER A 826 -16.61 21.98 -10.12
CA SER A 826 -17.72 22.84 -10.51
C SER A 826 -17.78 24.12 -9.66
N ILE A 827 -17.52 24.01 -8.35
CA ILE A 827 -17.46 25.15 -7.43
C ILE A 827 -16.24 26.02 -7.72
N PHE A 828 -15.04 25.44 -7.86
CA PHE A 828 -13.82 26.19 -8.19
C PHE A 828 -13.91 26.90 -9.54
N ASP A 829 -14.60 26.33 -10.52
CA ASP A 829 -14.85 26.96 -11.81
C ASP A 829 -15.77 28.19 -11.70
N PHE A 830 -16.59 28.29 -10.64
CA PHE A 830 -17.30 29.53 -10.29
C PHE A 830 -16.39 30.51 -9.53
N LEU A 831 -15.58 30.02 -8.57
CA LEU A 831 -14.74 30.87 -7.73
C LEU A 831 -13.60 31.54 -8.50
N MET A 832 -12.91 30.76 -9.32
CA MET A 832 -11.73 31.17 -10.08
C MET A 832 -11.74 30.42 -11.44
N PRO A 833 -12.51 30.91 -12.43
CA PRO A 833 -12.65 30.26 -13.72
C PRO A 833 -11.29 29.95 -14.37
N GLY A 834 -11.08 28.71 -14.79
CA GLY A 834 -9.83 28.24 -15.41
C GLY A 834 -8.70 27.87 -14.44
N TYR A 835 -8.82 28.14 -13.12
CA TYR A 835 -7.79 27.79 -12.13
C TYR A 835 -7.47 26.29 -12.09
N LEU A 836 -8.51 25.44 -12.10
CA LEU A 836 -8.38 23.98 -12.18
C LEU A 836 -8.48 23.45 -13.62
N LEU A 837 -8.10 24.27 -14.61
CA LEU A 837 -8.18 23.96 -16.04
C LEU A 837 -9.62 23.62 -16.50
N SER A 838 -9.75 23.10 -17.71
CA SER A 838 -11.05 22.63 -18.22
C SER A 838 -11.48 21.33 -17.56
N HIS A 839 -12.79 21.10 -17.45
CA HIS A 839 -13.36 19.87 -16.87
C HIS A 839 -12.74 18.58 -17.42
N LYS A 840 -12.49 18.52 -18.74
CA LYS A 840 -11.84 17.37 -19.38
C LYS A 840 -10.43 17.15 -18.84
N LYS A 841 -9.61 18.21 -18.80
CA LYS A 841 -8.23 18.13 -18.28
C LYS A 841 -8.22 17.81 -16.79
N PHE A 842 -9.11 18.39 -16.01
CA PHE A 842 -9.28 18.09 -14.60
C PHE A 842 -9.61 16.61 -14.38
N LYS A 843 -10.53 16.07 -15.19
CA LYS A 843 -10.92 14.66 -15.11
C LYS A 843 -9.80 13.71 -15.48
N ASP A 844 -9.09 14.00 -16.56
CA ASP A 844 -7.98 13.17 -17.04
C ASP A 844 -6.80 13.20 -16.06
N ARG A 845 -6.54 14.35 -15.42
CA ARG A 845 -5.40 14.55 -14.50
C ARG A 845 -5.67 14.14 -13.05
N TYR A 846 -6.85 14.44 -12.53
CA TYR A 846 -7.15 14.25 -11.11
C TYR A 846 -8.23 13.20 -10.90
N GLU A 847 -9.40 13.37 -11.50
CA GLU A 847 -10.54 12.49 -11.18
C GLU A 847 -10.28 11.03 -11.54
N THR A 848 -9.79 10.76 -12.75
CA THR A 848 -9.57 9.38 -13.21
C THR A 848 -8.44 8.69 -12.43
N PRO A 849 -7.24 9.30 -12.25
CA PRO A 849 -6.18 8.68 -11.46
C PRO A 849 -6.53 8.51 -9.98
N ILE A 850 -7.18 9.51 -9.36
CA ILE A 850 -7.54 9.43 -7.93
C ILE A 850 -8.64 8.40 -7.69
N VAL A 851 -9.70 8.39 -8.51
CA VAL A 851 -10.88 7.55 -8.25
C VAL A 851 -10.69 6.12 -8.78
N ARG A 852 -10.07 5.94 -9.95
CA ARG A 852 -9.92 4.61 -10.57
C ARG A 852 -8.60 3.94 -10.24
N GLU A 853 -7.51 4.70 -10.26
CA GLU A 853 -6.15 4.16 -10.12
C GLU A 853 -5.63 4.27 -8.67
N GLN A 854 -6.38 4.94 -7.79
CA GLN A 854 -6.02 5.22 -6.40
C GLN A 854 -4.66 5.93 -6.26
N ASP A 855 -4.36 6.83 -7.21
CA ASP A 855 -3.10 7.56 -7.23
C ASP A 855 -3.05 8.63 -6.13
N GLU A 856 -2.29 8.35 -5.07
CA GLU A 856 -2.05 9.27 -3.96
C GLU A 856 -1.32 10.55 -4.39
N ARG A 857 -0.51 10.49 -5.45
CA ARG A 857 0.24 11.63 -5.94
C ARG A 857 -0.70 12.68 -6.52
N SER A 858 -1.61 12.29 -7.40
CA SER A 858 -2.64 13.17 -7.97
C SER A 858 -3.52 13.78 -6.87
N LEU A 859 -3.86 13.00 -5.83
CA LEU A 859 -4.63 13.52 -4.69
C LEU A 859 -3.86 14.58 -3.90
N LYS A 860 -2.56 14.34 -3.65
CA LYS A 860 -1.69 15.30 -2.96
C LYS A 860 -1.56 16.59 -3.75
N ASP A 861 -1.34 16.51 -5.06
CA ASP A 861 -1.23 17.69 -5.93
C ASP A 861 -2.54 18.49 -6.00
N LEU A 862 -3.70 17.81 -6.11
CA LEU A 862 -5.00 18.49 -6.05
C LEU A 862 -5.21 19.22 -4.72
N LYS A 863 -4.87 18.58 -3.58
CA LYS A 863 -4.96 19.22 -2.26
C LYS A 863 -4.15 20.50 -2.18
N ARG A 864 -2.94 20.54 -2.77
CA ARG A 864 -2.09 21.75 -2.80
C ARG A 864 -2.78 22.93 -3.50
N HIS A 865 -3.54 22.66 -4.56
CA HIS A 865 -4.28 23.70 -5.27
C HIS A 865 -5.48 24.22 -4.48
N VAL A 866 -6.27 23.31 -3.89
CA VAL A 866 -7.60 23.69 -3.38
C VAL A 866 -7.60 24.12 -1.92
N MET A 867 -6.77 23.50 -1.07
CA MET A 867 -6.80 23.71 0.39
C MET A 867 -6.58 25.17 0.82
N PRO A 868 -5.69 25.96 0.20
CA PRO A 868 -5.52 27.38 0.54
C PRO A 868 -6.80 28.23 0.40
N PHE A 869 -7.73 27.79 -0.45
CA PHE A 869 -8.98 28.48 -0.75
C PHE A 869 -10.19 27.85 -0.06
N ILE A 870 -9.97 26.97 0.93
CA ILE A 870 -11.02 26.34 1.71
C ILE A 870 -10.73 26.56 3.19
N LEU A 871 -11.58 27.34 3.86
CA LEU A 871 -11.55 27.47 5.32
C LEU A 871 -12.60 26.56 5.95
N ARG A 872 -12.18 25.59 6.77
CA ARG A 872 -13.07 24.66 7.45
C ARG A 872 -12.69 24.49 8.92
N ARG A 873 -13.68 24.66 9.80
CA ARG A 873 -13.58 24.38 11.25
C ARG A 873 -14.77 23.54 11.72
N MET A 874 -14.53 22.62 12.65
CA MET A 874 -15.59 21.77 13.23
C MET A 874 -16.14 22.36 14.53
N LYS A 875 -17.41 22.12 14.87
CA LYS A 875 -18.02 22.59 16.13
C LYS A 875 -17.18 22.25 17.36
N LYS A 876 -16.72 21.01 17.45
CA LYS A 876 -15.89 20.49 18.56
C LYS A 876 -14.55 21.22 18.71
N ASP A 877 -14.04 21.80 17.63
CA ASP A 877 -12.72 22.44 17.61
C ASP A 877 -12.82 23.91 18.08
N VAL A 878 -14.00 24.54 17.95
CA VAL A 878 -14.17 25.99 18.17
C VAL A 878 -15.23 26.37 19.21
N LEU A 879 -16.16 25.48 19.56
CA LEU A 879 -17.21 25.75 20.55
C LEU A 879 -17.00 24.85 21.78
N THR A 880 -16.43 25.41 22.84
CA THR A 880 -16.32 24.78 24.17
C THR A 880 -17.56 25.00 25.04
N GLU A 881 -18.45 25.92 24.65
CA GLU A 881 -19.59 26.41 25.45
C GLU A 881 -20.95 25.79 25.08
N LEU A 882 -21.03 24.88 24.09
CA LEU A 882 -22.31 24.26 23.72
C LEU A 882 -22.78 23.31 24.84
N PRO A 883 -24.08 23.32 25.22
CA PRO A 883 -24.65 22.35 26.16
C PRO A 883 -24.50 20.91 25.65
N ASP A 884 -24.69 19.92 26.52
CA ASP A 884 -24.55 18.52 26.10
C ASP A 884 -25.63 18.13 25.09
N LYS A 885 -25.21 17.42 24.02
CA LYS A 885 -26.11 16.71 23.11
C LYS A 885 -26.18 15.24 23.51
N VAL A 886 -27.36 14.80 23.95
CA VAL A 886 -27.59 13.40 24.38
C VAL A 886 -28.43 12.69 23.33
N GLU A 887 -27.85 11.71 22.65
CA GLU A 887 -28.55 10.90 21.65
C GLU A 887 -29.03 9.56 22.25
N ARG A 888 -30.31 9.23 22.07
CA ARG A 888 -30.94 8.01 22.57
C ARG A 888 -31.69 7.28 21.46
N LYS A 889 -31.56 5.95 21.44
CA LYS A 889 -32.33 5.06 20.58
C LYS A 889 -33.48 4.48 21.40
N MET A 890 -34.71 4.64 20.94
CA MET A 890 -35.90 4.04 21.54
C MET A 890 -36.50 3.02 20.58
N VAL A 891 -36.58 1.78 21.03
CA VAL A 891 -37.11 0.67 20.23
C VAL A 891 -38.52 0.36 20.68
N SER A 892 -39.49 0.51 19.78
CA SER A 892 -40.91 0.24 20.01
C SER A 892 -41.27 -1.18 19.54
N SER A 893 -42.01 -1.92 20.35
CA SER A 893 -42.64 -3.17 19.87
C SER A 893 -43.89 -2.85 19.07
N MET A 894 -44.10 -3.52 17.93
CA MET A 894 -45.33 -3.38 17.15
C MET A 894 -46.54 -3.95 17.93
N THR A 895 -47.74 -3.44 17.66
CA THR A 895 -48.95 -4.08 18.19
C THR A 895 -49.12 -5.48 17.58
N PRO A 896 -49.83 -6.42 18.23
CA PRO A 896 -50.02 -7.77 17.68
C PRO A 896 -50.66 -7.78 16.28
N LYS A 897 -51.57 -6.83 16.01
CA LYS A 897 -52.19 -6.67 14.69
C LYS A 897 -51.21 -6.08 13.68
N GLN A 898 -50.41 -5.08 14.07
CA GLN A 898 -49.38 -4.47 13.22
C GLN A 898 -48.31 -5.49 12.85
N GLU A 899 -47.80 -6.27 13.81
CA GLU A 899 -46.79 -7.30 13.59
C GLU A 899 -47.27 -8.35 12.59
N LYS A 900 -48.51 -8.83 12.74
CA LYS A 900 -49.08 -9.80 11.79
C LYS A 900 -49.15 -9.26 10.37
N VAL A 901 -49.54 -7.99 10.21
CA VAL A 901 -49.57 -7.31 8.90
C VAL A 901 -48.17 -7.15 8.35
N TYR A 902 -47.23 -6.68 9.17
CA TYR A 902 -45.84 -6.45 8.78
C TYR A 902 -45.18 -7.76 8.33
N GLN A 903 -45.31 -8.84 9.10
CA GLN A 903 -44.74 -10.15 8.74
C GLN A 903 -45.36 -10.70 7.44
N GLY A 904 -46.67 -10.53 7.25
CA GLY A 904 -47.34 -10.92 6.00
C GLY A 904 -46.78 -10.19 4.77
N TRP A 905 -46.58 -8.87 4.89
CA TRP A 905 -45.96 -8.08 3.84
C TRP A 905 -44.48 -8.39 3.66
N PHE A 906 -43.72 -8.59 4.73
CA PHE A 906 -42.30 -8.93 4.68
C PHE A 906 -42.05 -10.25 3.94
N LEU A 907 -42.84 -11.29 4.20
CA LEU A 907 -42.76 -12.56 3.48
C LEU A 907 -43.13 -12.42 2.00
N LYS A 908 -44.15 -11.62 1.68
CA LYS A 908 -44.52 -11.31 0.30
C LYS A 908 -43.39 -10.55 -0.41
N SER A 909 -42.82 -9.56 0.27
CA SER A 909 -41.72 -8.74 -0.20
C SER A 909 -40.44 -9.54 -0.44
N GLN A 910 -40.11 -10.54 0.39
CA GLN A 910 -38.99 -11.45 0.13
C GLN A 910 -39.17 -12.25 -1.18
N LYS A 911 -40.38 -12.73 -1.46
CA LYS A 911 -40.68 -13.46 -2.69
C LYS A 911 -40.61 -12.55 -3.92
N GLU A 912 -41.20 -11.36 -3.83
CA GLU A 912 -41.13 -10.35 -4.89
C GLU A 912 -39.67 -9.90 -5.14
N PHE A 913 -38.89 -9.74 -4.07
CA PHE A 913 -37.47 -9.39 -4.15
C PHE A 913 -36.65 -10.48 -4.85
N ALA A 914 -36.81 -11.75 -4.47
CA ALA A 914 -36.12 -12.88 -5.09
C ALA A 914 -36.41 -12.99 -6.60
N GLN A 915 -37.63 -12.66 -7.02
CA GLN A 915 -38.02 -12.66 -8.44
C GLN A 915 -37.42 -11.49 -9.23
N GLN A 916 -37.28 -10.30 -8.63
CA GLN A 916 -36.78 -9.11 -9.33
C GLN A 916 -35.24 -9.06 -9.43
N LEU A 917 -34.51 -9.78 -8.57
CA LEU A 917 -33.05 -9.80 -8.60
C LEU A 917 -32.46 -10.39 -9.90
N ALA A 918 -33.25 -11.16 -10.64
CA ALA A 918 -32.86 -11.75 -11.91
C ALA A 918 -33.00 -10.80 -13.13
N SER A 919 -33.47 -9.56 -12.95
CA SER A 919 -34.00 -8.72 -14.04
C SER A 919 -33.27 -7.40 -14.34
N GLY A 920 -32.05 -7.15 -13.84
CA GLY A 920 -31.27 -5.95 -14.20
C GLY A 920 -31.79 -4.61 -13.60
N GLU A 921 -31.44 -3.46 -14.20
CA GLU A 921 -31.63 -2.10 -13.63
C GLU A 921 -33.09 -1.73 -13.25
N ASP A 922 -34.10 -2.27 -13.93
CA ASP A 922 -35.52 -2.07 -13.61
C ASP A 922 -35.94 -2.68 -12.24
N SER A 923 -35.10 -3.54 -11.67
CA SER A 923 -35.31 -4.16 -10.35
C SER A 923 -35.19 -3.15 -9.20
N ARG A 924 -34.29 -2.16 -9.29
CA ARG A 924 -33.97 -1.25 -8.17
C ARG A 924 -35.14 -0.35 -7.79
N ILE A 925 -35.87 0.19 -8.78
CA ILE A 925 -37.06 1.03 -8.53
C ILE A 925 -38.14 0.24 -7.80
N LYS A 926 -38.34 -1.04 -8.17
CA LYS A 926 -39.32 -1.92 -7.51
C LYS A 926 -38.90 -2.30 -6.09
N ILE A 927 -37.61 -2.53 -5.86
CA ILE A 927 -37.05 -2.77 -4.51
C ILE A 927 -37.31 -1.55 -3.61
N LEU A 928 -37.10 -0.32 -4.12
CA LEU A 928 -37.39 0.91 -3.37
C LEU A 928 -38.87 1.04 -3.00
N ALA A 929 -39.77 0.68 -3.93
CA ALA A 929 -41.21 0.69 -3.65
C ALA A 929 -41.57 -0.33 -2.55
N ILE A 930 -40.98 -1.52 -2.57
CA ILE A 930 -41.16 -2.55 -1.54
C ILE A 930 -40.66 -2.06 -0.17
N LEU A 931 -39.43 -1.54 -0.10
CA LEU A 931 -38.84 -1.02 1.13
C LEU A 931 -39.65 0.15 1.70
N THR A 932 -40.15 1.04 0.82
CA THR A 932 -41.00 2.17 1.23
C THR A 932 -42.28 1.67 1.90
N ARG A 933 -42.94 0.64 1.36
CA ARG A 933 -44.15 0.05 1.96
C ARG A 933 -43.85 -0.58 3.32
N LEU A 934 -42.77 -1.35 3.45
CA LEU A 934 -42.39 -1.94 4.74
C LEU A 934 -42.13 -0.85 5.78
N ARG A 935 -41.44 0.24 5.42
CA ARG A 935 -41.21 1.38 6.32
C ARG A 935 -42.51 2.08 6.72
N GLN A 936 -43.45 2.27 5.78
CA GLN A 936 -44.77 2.82 6.10
C GLN A 936 -45.52 1.93 7.10
N ILE A 937 -45.53 0.60 6.91
CA ILE A 937 -46.20 -0.35 7.81
C ILE A 937 -45.51 -0.40 9.20
N ALA A 938 -44.18 -0.28 9.23
CA ALA A 938 -43.42 -0.18 10.48
C ALA A 938 -43.76 1.10 11.27
N CYS A 939 -43.93 2.22 10.57
CA CYS A 939 -44.39 3.49 11.15
C CYS A 939 -45.85 3.42 11.62
N ASP A 940 -46.78 3.18 10.71
CA ASP A 940 -48.20 2.99 10.98
C ASP A 940 -48.89 2.32 9.77
N PRO A 941 -49.46 1.10 9.91
CA PRO A 941 -50.14 0.42 8.82
C PRO A 941 -51.29 1.21 8.19
N ALA A 942 -51.93 2.14 8.93
CA ALA A 942 -53.01 2.97 8.40
C ALA A 942 -52.54 3.94 7.29
N MET A 943 -51.22 4.22 7.19
CA MET A 943 -50.67 5.04 6.10
C MET A 943 -50.78 4.36 4.72
N PHE A 944 -50.94 3.04 4.72
CA PHE A 944 -50.93 2.23 3.50
C PHE A 944 -52.18 1.35 3.37
N LEU A 945 -52.78 0.92 4.48
CA LEU A 945 -53.96 0.06 4.52
C LEU A 945 -55.18 0.85 4.97
N GLU A 946 -56.08 1.13 4.05
CA GLU A 946 -57.37 1.75 4.35
C GLU A 946 -58.19 0.89 5.32
N GLY A 947 -58.79 1.53 6.33
CA GLY A 947 -59.63 0.85 7.32
C GLY A 947 -58.88 0.04 8.38
N TYR A 948 -57.55 0.15 8.47
CA TYR A 948 -56.78 -0.48 9.53
C TYR A 948 -57.07 0.15 10.91
N THR A 949 -57.42 -0.69 11.90
CA THR A 949 -57.79 -0.27 13.27
C THR A 949 -56.93 -0.94 14.35
N GLY A 950 -55.75 -1.43 13.97
CA GLY A 950 -54.90 -2.23 14.87
C GLY A 950 -53.89 -1.44 15.72
N GLY A 951 -53.89 -0.11 15.64
CA GLY A 951 -52.94 0.76 16.35
C GLY A 951 -51.50 0.69 15.80
N SER A 952 -50.63 1.57 16.28
CA SER A 952 -49.21 1.59 15.93
C SER A 952 -48.36 1.73 17.20
N GLY A 953 -47.45 0.77 17.40
CA GLY A 953 -46.60 0.76 18.60
C GLY A 953 -45.66 1.97 18.69
N LYS A 954 -45.20 2.52 17.56
CA LYS A 954 -44.37 3.73 17.54
C LYS A 954 -45.19 4.98 17.88
N LEU A 955 -46.43 5.07 17.41
CA LEU A 955 -47.32 6.19 17.76
C LEU A 955 -47.67 6.16 19.24
N ASP A 956 -47.96 4.98 19.79
CA ASP A 956 -48.30 4.84 21.20
C ASP A 956 -47.10 5.21 22.09
N GLN A 957 -45.87 4.82 21.71
CA GLN A 957 -44.65 5.26 22.41
C GLN A 957 -44.36 6.75 22.23
N LEU A 958 -44.62 7.33 21.06
CA LEU A 958 -44.46 8.77 20.84
C LEU A 958 -45.41 9.58 21.72
N GLU A 959 -46.65 9.12 21.87
CA GLU A 959 -47.66 9.75 22.74
C GLU A 959 -47.19 9.81 24.20
N GLU A 960 -46.65 8.71 24.73
CA GLU A 960 -46.08 8.67 26.09
C GLU A 960 -44.92 9.67 26.24
N VAL A 961 -43.94 9.62 25.33
CA VAL A 961 -42.75 10.50 25.37
C VAL A 961 -43.12 11.98 25.22
N VAL A 962 -44.02 12.32 24.29
CA VAL A 962 -44.44 13.70 24.07
C VAL A 962 -45.28 14.20 25.24
N GLY A 963 -46.18 13.38 25.79
CA GLY A 963 -46.97 13.73 26.98
C GLY A 963 -46.08 14.10 28.16
N GLU A 964 -45.15 13.21 28.53
CA GLU A 964 -44.21 13.45 29.63
C GLU A 964 -43.31 14.67 29.39
N ALA A 965 -42.81 14.84 28.16
CA ALA A 965 -41.92 15.95 27.84
C ALA A 965 -42.64 17.30 27.87
N VAL A 966 -43.87 17.39 27.37
CA VAL A 966 -44.67 18.62 27.41
C VAL A 966 -45.09 18.96 28.84
N GLU A 967 -45.46 17.97 29.66
CA GLU A 967 -45.69 18.17 31.11
C GLU A 967 -44.43 18.67 31.83
N GLY A 968 -43.25 18.18 31.43
CA GLY A 968 -41.94 18.66 31.88
C GLY A 968 -41.52 20.04 31.37
N GLY A 969 -42.33 20.68 30.51
CA GLY A 969 -42.05 22.01 29.96
C GLY A 969 -41.05 22.03 28.80
N HIS A 970 -40.71 20.87 28.21
CA HIS A 970 -39.82 20.77 27.06
C HIS A 970 -40.53 21.21 25.76
N ARG A 971 -39.75 21.73 24.81
CA ARG A 971 -40.22 22.08 23.46
C ARG A 971 -39.61 21.13 22.45
N ILE A 972 -40.48 20.53 21.64
CA ILE A 972 -40.18 19.31 20.90
C ILE A 972 -40.26 19.56 19.40
N LEU A 973 -39.21 19.18 18.66
CA LEU A 973 -39.25 19.04 17.21
C LEU A 973 -39.49 17.57 16.86
N ILE A 974 -40.48 17.29 16.02
CA ILE A 974 -40.75 15.93 15.53
C ILE A 974 -40.54 15.90 14.02
N PHE A 975 -39.57 15.11 13.58
CA PHE A 975 -39.23 14.93 12.18
C PHE A 975 -39.73 13.57 11.66
N SER A 976 -40.28 13.59 10.45
CA SER A 976 -40.62 12.39 9.69
C SER A 976 -40.35 12.61 8.20
N GLN A 977 -39.95 11.58 7.47
CA GLN A 977 -39.86 11.66 6.01
C GLN A 977 -41.23 11.62 5.32
N PHE A 978 -42.27 11.11 6.00
CA PHE A 978 -43.60 10.90 5.45
C PHE A 978 -44.57 11.97 5.98
N THR A 979 -45.06 12.84 5.09
CA THR A 979 -46.04 13.86 5.47
C THR A 979 -47.36 13.25 5.97
N THR A 980 -47.74 12.07 5.46
CA THR A 980 -48.90 11.31 5.96
C THR A 980 -48.70 10.86 7.41
N MET A 981 -47.47 10.49 7.80
CA MET A 981 -47.15 10.15 9.20
C MET A 981 -47.26 11.37 10.11
N LEU A 982 -46.76 12.53 9.66
CA LEU A 982 -46.93 13.78 10.41
C LEU A 982 -48.41 14.15 10.60
N ALA A 983 -49.27 13.86 9.62
CA ALA A 983 -50.71 14.06 9.76
C ALA A 983 -51.32 13.13 10.83
N HIS A 984 -50.90 11.86 10.89
CA HIS A 984 -51.34 10.91 11.92
C HIS A 984 -50.85 11.33 13.32
N ILE A 985 -49.60 11.78 13.44
CA ILE A 985 -49.05 12.34 14.68
C ILE A 985 -49.86 13.56 15.10
N GLY A 986 -50.11 14.49 14.18
CA GLY A 986 -50.92 15.68 14.44
C GLY A 986 -52.32 15.34 14.95
N GLU A 987 -52.98 14.33 14.39
CA GLU A 987 -54.29 13.89 14.86
C GLU A 987 -54.24 13.31 16.28
N ARG A 988 -53.18 12.54 16.62
CA ARG A 988 -52.97 12.06 17.98
C ARG A 988 -52.72 13.21 18.96
N LEU A 989 -51.92 14.21 18.58
CA LEU A 989 -51.69 15.39 19.41
C LEU A 989 -52.98 16.18 19.67
N LYS A 990 -53.89 16.29 18.69
CA LYS A 990 -55.21 16.89 18.90
C LYS A 990 -56.05 16.11 19.91
N GLN A 991 -56.05 14.78 19.84
CA GLN A 991 -56.77 13.93 20.78
C GLN A 991 -56.26 14.09 22.22
N LEU A 992 -54.95 14.35 22.37
CA LEU A 992 -54.30 14.67 23.65
C LEU A 992 -54.47 16.13 24.09
N GLY A 993 -55.05 17.00 23.26
CA GLY A 993 -55.17 18.42 23.55
C GLY A 993 -53.85 19.21 23.46
N ILE A 994 -52.81 18.64 22.83
CA ILE A 994 -51.49 19.29 22.67
C ILE A 994 -51.48 20.13 21.40
N SER A 995 -51.20 21.43 21.54
CA SER A 995 -51.05 22.33 20.40
C SER A 995 -49.74 22.07 19.66
N TYR A 996 -49.76 22.17 18.34
CA TYR A 996 -48.59 21.97 17.49
C TYR A 996 -48.59 22.87 16.26
N TYR A 997 -47.40 23.16 15.74
CA TYR A 997 -47.21 23.73 14.40
C TYR A 997 -46.80 22.66 13.39
N TYR A 998 -47.06 22.91 12.11
CA TYR A 998 -46.75 21.99 11.01
C TYR A 998 -46.01 22.71 9.88
N LEU A 999 -44.95 22.10 9.35
CA LEU A 999 -44.13 22.65 8.27
C LEU A 999 -43.69 21.56 7.29
N ASP A 1000 -43.97 21.78 6.00
CA ASP A 1000 -43.46 20.95 4.91
C ASP A 1000 -42.97 21.77 3.71
N GLY A 1001 -42.67 21.08 2.61
CA GLY A 1001 -42.19 21.71 1.37
C GLY A 1001 -43.22 22.59 0.66
N SER A 1002 -44.51 22.45 0.98
CA SER A 1002 -45.60 23.26 0.40
C SER A 1002 -45.85 24.55 1.17
N THR A 1003 -45.35 24.66 2.41
CA THR A 1003 -45.50 25.85 3.25
C THR A 1003 -44.80 27.07 2.61
N PRO A 1004 -45.52 28.18 2.32
CA PRO A 1004 -44.93 29.40 1.76
C PRO A 1004 -43.81 29.97 2.64
N SER A 1005 -42.79 30.58 2.02
CA SER A 1005 -41.59 31.05 2.74
C SER A 1005 -41.87 32.08 3.84
N LEU A 1006 -42.80 33.02 3.63
CA LEU A 1006 -43.19 34.00 4.65
C LEU A 1006 -43.90 33.34 5.85
N GLU A 1007 -44.81 32.41 5.56
CA GLU A 1007 -45.53 31.67 6.61
C GLU A 1007 -44.57 30.78 7.41
N ARG A 1008 -43.58 30.17 6.75
CA ARG A 1008 -42.51 29.40 7.39
C ARG A 1008 -41.78 30.23 8.46
N ILE A 1009 -41.41 31.46 8.14
CA ILE A 1009 -40.71 32.35 9.08
C ILE A 1009 -41.61 32.71 10.26
N ARG A 1010 -42.88 33.01 10.00
CA ARG A 1010 -43.87 33.31 11.04
C ARG A 1010 -43.99 32.17 12.06
N LEU A 1011 -44.11 30.93 11.58
CA LEU A 1011 -44.19 29.73 12.42
C LEU A 1011 -42.91 29.50 13.24
N VAL A 1012 -41.74 29.68 12.62
CA VAL A 1012 -40.44 29.53 13.30
C VAL A 1012 -40.25 30.58 14.39
N LYS A 1013 -40.59 31.85 14.14
CA LYS A 1013 -40.55 32.92 15.15
C LYS A 1013 -41.48 32.62 16.31
N ALA A 1014 -42.75 32.31 16.02
CA ALA A 1014 -43.75 31.97 17.04
C ALA A 1014 -43.34 30.76 17.90
N PHE A 1015 -42.73 29.74 17.28
CA PHE A 1015 -42.22 28.58 18.01
C PHE A 1015 -41.05 28.93 18.94
N ASN A 1016 -40.07 29.70 18.45
CA ASN A 1016 -38.91 30.12 19.26
C ASN A 1016 -39.31 31.05 20.41
N GLU A 1017 -40.38 31.83 20.25
CA GLU A 1017 -41.00 32.66 21.30
C GLU A 1017 -41.79 31.83 22.34
N GLY A 1018 -41.96 30.53 22.12
CA GLY A 1018 -42.57 29.61 23.07
C GLY A 1018 -44.10 29.55 23.00
N MET A 1019 -44.71 29.97 21.88
CA MET A 1019 -46.18 29.96 21.74
C MET A 1019 -46.80 28.56 21.68
N THR A 1020 -46.02 27.52 21.36
CA THR A 1020 -46.53 26.15 21.14
C THR A 1020 -45.44 25.13 21.49
N PRO A 1021 -45.78 24.01 22.17
CA PRO A 1021 -44.78 23.06 22.68
C PRO A 1021 -44.22 22.12 21.61
N VAL A 1022 -44.96 21.84 20.53
CA VAL A 1022 -44.57 20.85 19.51
C VAL A 1022 -44.50 21.45 18.11
N PHE A 1023 -43.47 21.11 17.34
CA PHE A 1023 -43.34 21.46 15.92
C PHE A 1023 -43.12 20.21 15.06
N LEU A 1024 -44.09 19.89 14.21
CA LEU A 1024 -44.04 18.83 13.23
C LEU A 1024 -43.37 19.32 11.94
N ILE A 1025 -42.26 18.69 11.54
CA ILE A 1025 -41.48 19.14 10.39
C ILE A 1025 -41.15 17.96 9.47
N SER A 1026 -41.47 18.07 8.17
CA SER A 1026 -40.98 17.07 7.21
C SER A 1026 -39.45 17.11 7.13
N LEU A 1027 -38.78 15.96 7.12
CA LEU A 1027 -37.32 15.88 7.21
C LEU A 1027 -36.61 16.70 6.11
N LYS A 1028 -37.12 16.66 4.87
CA LYS A 1028 -36.60 17.47 3.76
C LYS A 1028 -36.76 18.98 3.98
N ALA A 1029 -37.85 19.42 4.61
CA ALA A 1029 -38.03 20.83 4.94
C ALA A 1029 -37.17 21.24 6.15
N GLY A 1030 -36.96 20.33 7.11
CA GLY A 1030 -36.07 20.50 8.26
C GLY A 1030 -34.59 20.64 7.90
N GLY A 1031 -34.16 20.04 6.79
CA GLY A 1031 -32.80 20.21 6.26
C GLY A 1031 -32.46 21.65 5.82
N THR A 1032 -33.46 22.53 5.65
CA THR A 1032 -33.28 23.85 5.04
C THR A 1032 -32.95 24.97 6.02
N GLY A 1033 -31.70 25.08 6.50
CA GLY A 1033 -31.12 26.28 7.16
C GLY A 1033 -31.86 26.94 8.35
N LEU A 1034 -32.98 26.40 8.84
CA LEU A 1034 -33.84 27.01 9.86
C LEU A 1034 -33.13 27.21 11.21
N ASN A 1035 -33.54 28.26 11.95
CA ASN A 1035 -33.10 28.51 13.32
C ASN A 1035 -34.19 28.12 14.31
N LEU A 1036 -34.02 27.00 15.03
CA LEU A 1036 -35.01 26.42 15.94
C LEU A 1036 -34.45 26.21 17.35
N THR A 1037 -33.61 27.15 17.83
CA THR A 1037 -32.97 27.09 19.17
C THR A 1037 -33.96 27.10 20.33
N GLY A 1038 -35.24 27.40 20.09
CA GLY A 1038 -36.28 27.30 21.10
C GLY A 1038 -36.52 25.86 21.59
N ALA A 1039 -36.27 24.85 20.75
CA ALA A 1039 -36.43 23.45 21.12
C ALA A 1039 -35.21 22.89 21.87
N ASP A 1040 -35.48 22.05 22.86
CA ASP A 1040 -34.49 21.29 23.63
C ASP A 1040 -34.64 19.77 23.46
N MET A 1041 -35.71 19.33 22.78
CA MET A 1041 -35.90 17.92 22.41
C MET A 1041 -36.15 17.77 20.91
N VAL A 1042 -35.48 16.81 20.30
CA VAL A 1042 -35.61 16.45 18.88
C VAL A 1042 -35.96 14.97 18.77
N ILE A 1043 -37.07 14.65 18.11
CA ILE A 1043 -37.52 13.28 17.87
C ILE A 1043 -37.48 13.01 16.37
N HIS A 1044 -36.64 12.06 15.95
CA HIS A 1044 -36.70 11.45 14.62
C HIS A 1044 -37.63 10.26 14.69
N PHE A 1045 -38.82 10.40 14.09
CA PHE A 1045 -39.85 9.37 14.13
C PHE A 1045 -39.50 8.16 13.28
N ASP A 1046 -38.79 8.36 12.16
CA ASP A 1046 -38.39 7.30 11.24
C ASP A 1046 -36.97 7.52 10.72
N PRO A 1047 -36.15 6.46 10.58
CA PRO A 1047 -34.76 6.61 10.14
C PRO A 1047 -34.71 6.94 8.65
N TRP A 1048 -33.86 7.89 8.28
CA TRP A 1048 -33.52 8.21 6.90
C TRP A 1048 -32.38 7.31 6.40
N TRP A 1049 -32.09 7.29 5.10
CA TRP A 1049 -30.98 6.47 4.60
C TRP A 1049 -29.61 7.08 4.90
N ASN A 1050 -29.54 8.41 4.94
CA ASN A 1050 -28.30 9.16 5.11
C ASN A 1050 -28.30 9.85 6.49
N PRO A 1051 -27.45 9.44 7.44
CA PRO A 1051 -27.47 9.95 8.81
C PRO A 1051 -27.25 11.47 8.86
N ALA A 1052 -26.49 12.03 7.93
CA ALA A 1052 -26.17 13.44 7.99
C ALA A 1052 -27.34 14.38 7.59
N VAL A 1053 -28.41 13.87 6.95
CA VAL A 1053 -29.67 14.64 6.81
C VAL A 1053 -30.39 14.76 8.16
N GLU A 1054 -30.37 13.69 8.97
CA GLU A 1054 -30.91 13.72 10.33
C GLU A 1054 -30.08 14.62 11.24
N ASP A 1055 -28.75 14.55 11.13
CA ASP A 1055 -27.84 15.40 11.89
C ASP A 1055 -28.03 16.88 11.50
N GLN A 1056 -28.18 17.18 10.21
CA GLN A 1056 -28.50 18.53 9.73
C GLN A 1056 -29.83 19.06 10.27
N ALA A 1057 -30.86 18.20 10.40
CA ALA A 1057 -32.14 18.57 10.99
C ALA A 1057 -32.03 18.76 12.52
N THR A 1058 -31.25 17.91 13.20
CA THR A 1058 -30.95 18.01 14.64
C THR A 1058 -30.20 19.30 14.97
N ASP A 1059 -29.23 19.65 14.13
CA ASP A 1059 -28.43 20.86 14.23
C ASP A 1059 -29.22 22.15 14.05
N ARG A 1060 -30.51 22.08 13.69
CA ARG A 1060 -31.41 23.24 13.72
C ARG A 1060 -31.77 23.67 15.13
N ALA A 1061 -31.83 22.73 16.08
CA ALA A 1061 -31.97 22.98 17.50
C ALA A 1061 -30.61 23.03 18.22
N TYR A 1062 -29.67 22.15 17.83
CA TYR A 1062 -28.31 22.11 18.38
C TYR A 1062 -27.34 23.03 17.63
N ARG A 1063 -27.51 24.33 17.86
CA ARG A 1063 -26.70 25.40 17.25
C ARG A 1063 -26.39 26.52 18.23
N LEU A 1064 -25.48 27.41 17.82
CA LEU A 1064 -25.12 28.61 18.59
C LEU A 1064 -26.38 29.40 18.99
N GLY A 1065 -26.53 29.65 20.29
CA GLY A 1065 -27.72 30.26 20.89
C GLY A 1065 -28.58 29.28 21.71
N GLN A 1066 -28.32 27.97 21.61
CA GLN A 1066 -28.91 26.97 22.49
C GLN A 1066 -28.39 27.11 23.92
N LYS A 1067 -29.30 27.11 24.90
CA LYS A 1067 -28.98 27.26 26.33
C LYS A 1067 -29.24 25.98 27.13
N ASN A 1068 -30.05 25.07 26.60
CA ASN A 1068 -30.43 23.82 27.25
C ASN A 1068 -29.70 22.63 26.62
N ASN A 1069 -29.51 21.56 27.40
CA ASN A 1069 -29.04 20.28 26.87
C ASN A 1069 -30.05 19.75 25.85
N VAL A 1070 -29.58 19.35 24.67
CA VAL A 1070 -30.45 18.89 23.58
C VAL A 1070 -30.57 17.37 23.64
N GLN A 1071 -31.78 16.88 23.82
CA GLN A 1071 -32.08 15.44 23.76
C GLN A 1071 -32.52 15.05 22.36
N VAL A 1072 -31.82 14.08 21.76
CA VAL A 1072 -32.14 13.56 20.42
C VAL A 1072 -32.63 12.13 20.56
N ILE A 1073 -33.91 11.90 20.28
CA ILE A 1073 -34.54 10.58 20.36
C ILE A 1073 -34.75 10.06 18.95
N ARG A 1074 -34.27 8.84 18.68
CA ARG A 1074 -34.54 8.11 17.43
C ARG A 1074 -35.45 6.94 17.72
N LEU A 1075 -36.67 6.96 17.17
CA LEU A 1075 -37.67 5.90 17.32
C LEU A 1075 -37.50 4.85 16.23
N LEU A 1076 -37.45 3.57 16.60
CA LEU A 1076 -37.32 2.43 15.67
C LEU A 1076 -38.32 1.33 16.03
N ALA A 1077 -38.96 0.72 15.03
CA ALA A 1077 -39.79 -0.47 15.26
C ALA A 1077 -38.93 -1.75 15.33
N LYS A 1078 -39.10 -2.53 16.41
CA LYS A 1078 -38.39 -3.80 16.64
C LYS A 1078 -38.70 -4.85 15.57
N GLY A 1079 -37.68 -5.56 15.10
CA GLY A 1079 -37.81 -6.66 14.14
C GLY A 1079 -38.24 -6.20 12.75
N THR A 1080 -37.94 -4.94 12.40
CA THR A 1080 -38.32 -4.34 11.12
C THR A 1080 -37.10 -3.89 10.31
N VAL A 1081 -37.36 -3.49 9.07
CA VAL A 1081 -36.37 -2.91 8.17
C VAL A 1081 -35.76 -1.62 8.73
N GLU A 1082 -36.44 -0.93 9.64
CA GLU A 1082 -35.91 0.30 10.27
C GLU A 1082 -34.67 0.02 11.13
N GLU A 1083 -34.64 -1.09 11.89
CA GLU A 1083 -33.45 -1.47 12.66
C GLU A 1083 -32.27 -1.77 11.74
N LYS A 1084 -32.50 -2.47 10.63
CA LYS A 1084 -31.46 -2.76 9.63
C LYS A 1084 -30.93 -1.49 8.97
N ILE A 1085 -31.81 -0.54 8.65
CA ILE A 1085 -31.40 0.78 8.12
C ILE A 1085 -30.51 1.49 9.14
N TYR A 1086 -30.91 1.53 10.41
CA TYR A 1086 -30.12 2.14 11.47
C TYR A 1086 -28.76 1.43 11.67
N GLU A 1087 -28.72 0.10 11.65
CA GLU A 1087 -27.46 -0.67 11.72
C GLU A 1087 -26.53 -0.35 10.55
N LEU A 1088 -27.06 -0.24 9.33
CA LEU A 1088 -26.29 0.18 8.15
C LEU A 1088 -25.76 1.61 8.29
N GLN A 1089 -26.55 2.55 8.83
CA GLN A 1089 -26.07 3.90 9.14
C GLN A 1089 -24.88 3.84 10.12
N GLN A 1090 -24.96 3.06 11.19
CA GLN A 1090 -23.90 2.95 12.20
C GLN A 1090 -22.63 2.30 11.65
N LYS A 1091 -22.76 1.18 10.90
CA LYS A 1091 -21.62 0.54 10.22
C LYS A 1091 -20.86 1.53 9.35
N LYS A 1092 -21.59 2.34 8.58
CA LYS A 1092 -21.00 3.31 7.65
C LYS A 1092 -20.58 4.63 8.30
N LYS A 1093 -21.08 5.00 9.48
CA LYS A 1093 -20.67 6.24 10.17
C LYS A 1093 -19.14 6.32 10.36
N SER A 1094 -18.49 5.20 10.67
CA SER A 1094 -17.02 5.10 10.80
C SER A 1094 -16.23 5.27 9.49
N LEU A 1095 -16.81 4.84 8.36
CA LEU A 1095 -16.22 4.98 7.01
C LEU A 1095 -16.53 6.35 6.39
N ILE A 1096 -17.70 6.91 6.71
CA ILE A 1096 -18.19 8.20 6.23
C ILE A 1096 -17.45 9.35 6.93
N ASP A 1097 -16.99 9.19 8.17
CA ASP A 1097 -16.14 10.19 8.83
C ASP A 1097 -14.76 10.35 8.13
N GLN A 1098 -14.32 9.35 7.36
CA GLN A 1098 -13.07 9.39 6.56
C GLN A 1098 -13.31 9.84 5.10
N MET A 1099 -14.53 9.73 4.61
CA MET A 1099 -14.96 10.20 3.30
C MET A 1099 -16.34 10.82 3.48
N ILE A 1100 -16.33 12.07 3.95
CA ILE A 1100 -17.53 12.91 4.11
C ILE A 1100 -18.43 12.63 2.92
N GLN A 1101 -19.73 12.38 3.10
CA GLN A 1101 -20.76 13.24 2.52
C GLN A 1101 -22.24 12.88 2.80
N PRO A 1102 -23.08 13.89 3.07
CA PRO A 1102 -24.54 13.81 2.98
C PRO A 1102 -25.03 14.20 1.59
N GLY A 1103 -25.90 13.39 0.95
CA GLY A 1103 -26.77 13.91 -0.12
C GLY A 1103 -27.02 13.01 -1.32
N GLU A 1104 -26.31 11.89 -1.46
CA GLU A 1104 -26.63 10.88 -2.47
C GLU A 1104 -27.76 9.93 -2.02
N ASN A 1105 -28.45 9.34 -3.00
CA ASN A 1105 -29.25 8.15 -2.77
C ASN A 1105 -28.30 7.05 -2.28
N PHE A 1106 -28.10 6.97 -0.96
CA PHE A 1106 -27.37 5.90 -0.27
C PHE A 1106 -27.66 4.51 -0.87
N LEU A 1107 -28.91 4.34 -1.32
CA LEU A 1107 -29.45 3.19 -2.03
C LEU A 1107 -28.75 2.81 -3.35
N SER A 1108 -28.20 3.75 -4.14
CA SER A 1108 -27.51 3.43 -5.40
C SER A 1108 -26.09 2.91 -5.19
N ARG A 1109 -25.52 3.11 -4.00
CA ARG A 1109 -24.21 2.59 -3.57
C ARG A 1109 -24.33 1.34 -2.70
N LEU A 1110 -25.54 0.91 -2.34
CA LEU A 1110 -25.70 -0.33 -1.61
C LEU A 1110 -25.32 -1.50 -2.51
N THR A 1111 -24.48 -2.39 -1.99
CA THR A 1111 -24.19 -3.64 -2.70
C THR A 1111 -25.42 -4.54 -2.70
N ASP A 1112 -25.53 -5.46 -3.65
CA ASP A 1112 -26.64 -6.41 -3.68
C ASP A 1112 -26.71 -7.26 -2.39
N GLU A 1113 -25.57 -7.46 -1.72
CA GLU A 1113 -25.51 -8.15 -0.43
C GLU A 1113 -26.06 -7.27 0.71
N GLU A 1114 -25.74 -5.97 0.76
CA GLU A 1114 -26.34 -5.02 1.71
C GLU A 1114 -27.86 -4.88 1.49
N ILE A 1115 -28.32 -4.88 0.23
CA ILE A 1115 -29.75 -4.86 -0.07
C ILE A 1115 -30.40 -6.18 0.39
N ARG A 1116 -29.74 -7.33 0.20
CA ARG A 1116 -30.24 -8.62 0.71
C ARG A 1116 -30.33 -8.63 2.24
N GLU A 1117 -29.36 -8.05 2.96
CA GLU A 1117 -29.38 -7.96 4.43
C GLU A 1117 -30.64 -7.26 4.95
N LEU A 1118 -31.16 -6.25 4.24
CA LEU A 1118 -32.41 -5.55 4.60
C LEU A 1118 -33.65 -6.46 4.60
N PHE A 1119 -33.60 -7.58 3.87
CA PHE A 1119 -34.69 -8.55 3.76
C PHE A 1119 -34.42 -9.85 4.53
N GLN A 1120 -33.32 -9.94 5.27
CA GLN A 1120 -33.00 -11.06 6.15
C GLN A 1120 -33.49 -10.77 7.59
N LYS A 1121 -33.82 -11.84 8.33
CA LYS A 1121 -34.27 -11.71 9.73
C LYS A 1121 -33.10 -11.27 10.62
#